data_AF-A0AA36D535-F1
#
_entry.id   AF-A0AA36D535-F1
#
_cell.length_a   1.000
_cell.length_b   1.000
_cell.length_c   1.000
_cell.angle_alpha   90.00
_cell.angle_beta   90.00
_cell.angle_gamma   90.00
#
_symmetry.space_group_name_H-M   'P 1'
#
loop_
_entity.id
_entity.type
_entity.pdbx_description
1 polymer ?
#
loop_
_entity_poly.entity_id
_entity_poly.type
_entity_poly.pdbx_seq_one_letter_code
_entity_poly.pdbx_strand_id
1 'polypeptide(L)'
;MPRPKNGCRQGVLGQSLSPPITARFKCLTNGCCDQHEWCRFWASIGECSINGDWMATNCQLACGTCRAPASTSGFPQTQRTAATSVLSTTQPTISTGSEGPTTGFPTTLSSQTQLATAVGASTLPPLFAPPPSSGAVTPATSCKDIEKARAAEALVASGLVDAVDDTFGRATLSVDDISRAVQAGQQCIPQLKEEGLDCNSNLCYHLMYRSFDGTCNNLKRPMQGASFRQYLRHFPPQYDDGKGEPVSSLTETRPTAREANRVMLSSAQSVMHDKYNNLMMQFGQFISHDIAKTTLQPSANCQSCNPVPSKCMPIPISDKDPNMQFKSKQCLKVSRSAPICALSPREQLNENTAYIDGSAIYGSSPKDLFKFREGRTGLLRVVPFNNQNVLPFDQSKCKQEAGCLASFTAGDIRANLFIGLSSFHILWAREHNRISTKLQNLNPGWSGDRLFQESRKIVGAQIQHIFYTSYLPKVLGNSFERVIGTYQGYDENADSTIANEFTTGAFRFGHGMIEEFYNRLNKDGGNITQGGFFFGDGVFKSGKILWEGGIDPILRGFMFTRVKRPHRLTPATTEKMFGSTDLGSLNIQRGRDHGIPGYNTIRAFCGLPRANSFEDFGDMILDKNLRFGLSKNYNSPEDVDFYVGAMLEDPVVGGLVGTTLSCVIGEQFKRTRNGDRFYYENPGIFTPRQLAEIKKTSFAKVICTNGDSFDTVPEDAFLAPPGTPIVSCSQLPTIDLSAWKE
;
A
#
# COMPACT_ATOMS: atom_id res chain seq x y z
N MET A 1 35.02 9.07 73.12
CA MET A 1 35.84 9.08 71.89
C MET A 1 35.15 8.20 70.83
N PRO A 2 35.18 8.57 69.54
CA PRO A 2 34.01 9.21 68.93
C PRO A 2 33.37 8.50 67.71
N ARG A 3 32.13 8.94 67.43
CA ARG A 3 31.42 9.09 66.13
C ARG A 3 32.35 9.49 64.95
N PRO A 4 32.01 9.28 63.64
CA PRO A 4 30.85 9.94 63.01
C PRO A 4 30.10 9.13 61.91
N LYS A 5 28.77 9.10 61.95
CA LYS A 5 27.77 9.99 61.28
C LYS A 5 27.20 9.35 60.01
N ASN A 6 26.05 8.70 60.18
CA ASN A 6 25.04 8.63 59.13
C ASN A 6 24.53 10.04 58.86
N GLY A 7 24.63 10.50 57.60
CA GLY A 7 24.07 11.78 57.19
C GLY A 7 24.37 12.15 55.73
N CYS A 8 23.42 11.87 54.85
CA CYS A 8 23.01 12.61 53.64
C CYS A 8 21.67 11.97 53.23
N ARG A 9 20.46 12.51 53.47
CA ARG A 9 19.86 13.80 53.11
C ARG A 9 20.07 14.20 51.64
N GLN A 10 18.93 14.19 50.94
CA GLN A 10 18.56 14.94 49.74
C GLN A 10 19.44 14.75 48.50
N GLY A 11 19.02 13.82 47.63
CA GLY A 11 19.46 13.80 46.24
C GLY A 11 18.94 15.04 45.51
N VAL A 12 19.89 15.89 45.13
CA VAL A 12 19.70 17.08 44.31
C VAL A 12 19.43 16.67 42.87
N LEU A 13 18.48 17.39 42.28
CA LEU A 13 18.11 17.48 40.88
C LEU A 13 19.29 17.47 39.88
N GLY A 14 19.05 16.82 38.74
CA GLY A 14 19.35 17.37 37.42
C GLY A 14 20.79 17.28 36.93
N GLN A 15 21.09 16.24 36.16
CA GLN A 15 21.94 16.41 34.97
C GLN A 15 21.21 15.86 33.75
N SER A 16 20.63 16.81 33.01
CA SER A 16 20.08 16.64 31.68
C SER A 16 21.19 16.16 30.74
N LEU A 17 21.09 14.92 30.25
CA LEU A 17 21.85 14.49 29.08
C LEU A 17 21.34 15.29 27.87
N SER A 18 22.15 16.21 27.38
CA SER A 18 21.85 16.95 26.16
C SER A 18 21.75 15.97 24.98
N PRO A 19 20.67 16.02 24.18
CA PRO A 19 20.48 15.11 23.06
C PRO A 19 21.45 15.41 21.90
N PRO A 20 21.81 14.40 21.08
CA PRO A 20 22.71 14.59 19.95
C PRO A 20 22.01 15.38 18.83
N ILE A 21 22.53 16.57 18.60
CA ILE A 21 22.20 17.47 17.49
C ILE A 21 22.81 16.88 16.20
N THR A 22 22.03 16.67 15.13
CA THR A 22 22.51 16.08 13.85
C THR A 22 23.02 17.13 12.86
N ALA A 23 24.08 16.87 12.10
CA ALA A 23 24.76 17.86 11.23
C ALA A 23 23.98 18.43 10.01
N ARG A 24 22.75 17.98 9.73
CA ARG A 24 21.94 18.50 8.60
C ARG A 24 20.67 19.17 9.11
N PHE A 25 20.83 20.44 9.47
CA PHE A 25 19.76 21.29 9.95
C PHE A 25 18.92 21.84 8.80
N LYS A 26 17.61 21.91 9.02
CA LYS A 26 16.75 22.77 8.20
C LYS A 26 16.48 24.03 9.02
N CYS A 27 17.06 25.15 8.59
CA CYS A 27 16.89 26.44 9.23
C CYS A 27 16.27 27.44 8.28
N LEU A 28 15.36 28.27 8.79
CA LEU A 28 14.96 29.52 8.16
C LEU A 28 16.01 30.60 8.45
N THR A 29 16.03 31.65 7.63
CA THR A 29 16.96 32.79 7.77
C THR A 29 16.80 33.56 9.08
N ASN A 30 15.66 33.42 9.77
CA ASN A 30 15.39 34.03 11.07
C ASN A 30 15.91 33.21 12.27
N GLY A 31 16.71 32.16 12.02
CA GLY A 31 17.28 31.32 13.08
C GLY A 31 16.34 30.25 13.63
N CYS A 32 15.12 30.12 13.08
CA CYS A 32 14.23 29.01 13.43
C CYS A 32 14.66 27.72 12.73
N CYS A 33 14.95 26.67 13.51
CA CYS A 33 15.55 25.44 12.98
C CYS A 33 14.84 24.16 13.45
N ASP A 34 14.73 23.20 12.54
CA ASP A 34 14.69 21.78 12.89
C ASP A 34 16.14 21.30 13.05
N GLN A 35 16.53 21.08 14.30
CA GLN A 35 17.85 20.59 14.70
C GLN A 35 18.01 19.07 14.52
N HIS A 36 16.96 18.41 14.04
CA HIS A 36 16.94 16.98 13.78
C HIS A 36 16.09 16.64 12.54
N GLU A 37 16.58 15.75 11.68
CA GLU A 37 15.90 15.35 10.43
C GLU A 37 14.49 14.76 10.62
N TRP A 38 14.18 14.27 11.84
CA TRP A 38 12.92 13.60 12.16
C TRP A 38 11.88 14.50 12.80
N CYS A 39 12.21 15.77 13.02
CA CYS A 39 11.31 16.73 13.62
C CYS A 39 9.92 16.71 12.97
N ARG A 40 9.88 16.55 11.64
CA ARG A 40 8.64 16.46 10.85
C ARG A 40 7.82 15.20 11.12
N PHE A 41 8.47 14.04 11.19
CA PHE A 41 7.78 12.79 11.50
C PHE A 41 7.26 12.79 12.93
N TRP A 42 8.09 13.19 13.89
CA TRP A 42 7.70 13.32 15.30
C TRP A 42 6.54 14.29 15.50
N ALA A 43 6.57 15.45 14.82
CA ALA A 43 5.43 16.35 14.77
C ALA A 43 4.19 15.68 14.18
N SER A 44 4.33 14.88 13.11
CA SER A 44 3.23 14.15 12.47
C SER A 44 2.63 12.99 13.28
N ILE A 45 3.26 12.60 14.40
CA ILE A 45 2.71 11.60 15.33
C ILE A 45 2.37 12.21 16.70
N GLY A 46 2.44 13.53 16.85
CA GLY A 46 1.99 14.25 18.05
C GLY A 46 3.06 14.58 19.09
N GLU A 47 4.35 14.38 18.80
CA GLU A 47 5.44 14.64 19.76
C GLU A 47 5.53 16.12 20.17
N CYS A 48 5.06 17.05 19.35
CA CYS A 48 5.00 18.48 19.72
C CYS A 48 4.13 18.74 20.96
N SER A 49 3.16 17.87 21.25
CA SER A 49 2.30 17.96 22.43
C SER A 49 2.75 17.03 23.55
N ILE A 50 3.30 15.86 23.19
CA ILE A 50 3.77 14.84 24.14
C ILE A 50 5.12 15.21 24.76
N ASN A 51 6.01 15.83 23.98
CA ASN A 51 7.36 16.21 24.35
C ASN A 51 7.64 17.68 23.98
N GLY A 52 6.72 18.56 24.37
CA GLY A 52 6.67 19.95 23.91
C GLY A 52 7.93 20.76 24.14
N ASP A 53 8.57 20.66 25.30
CA ASP A 53 9.78 21.47 25.62
C ASP A 53 11.00 21.09 24.78
N TRP A 54 11.19 19.78 24.56
CA TRP A 54 12.26 19.26 23.73
C TRP A 54 12.03 19.62 22.28
N MET A 55 10.81 19.39 21.80
CA MET A 55 10.41 19.64 20.43
C MET A 55 10.39 21.14 20.10
N ALA A 56 10.01 21.99 21.06
CA ALA A 56 10.02 23.44 20.90
C ALA A 56 11.43 24.02 20.74
N THR A 57 12.46 23.29 21.20
CA THR A 57 13.85 23.71 21.14
C THR A 57 14.58 23.09 19.94
N ASN A 58 14.31 21.82 19.63
CA ASN A 58 15.03 21.03 18.63
C ASN A 58 14.26 20.86 17.32
N CYS A 59 12.96 21.12 17.29
CA CYS A 59 12.06 20.86 16.17
C CYS A 59 11.12 22.05 15.92
N GLN A 60 11.70 23.25 15.91
CA GLN A 60 10.96 24.50 15.96
C GLN A 60 10.08 24.72 14.72
N LEU A 61 10.56 24.29 13.55
CA LEU A 61 9.78 24.39 12.32
C LEU A 61 8.68 23.34 12.28
N ALA A 62 8.98 22.11 12.69
CA ALA A 62 8.03 21.02 12.69
C ALA A 62 6.90 21.20 13.72
N CYS A 63 7.18 21.82 14.87
CA CYS A 63 6.20 22.08 15.92
C CYS A 63 5.62 23.50 15.91
N GLY A 64 6.00 24.33 14.94
CA GLY A 64 5.46 25.67 14.79
C GLY A 64 5.78 26.60 15.98
N THR A 65 6.88 26.36 16.68
CA THR A 65 7.28 27.14 17.88
C THR A 65 8.20 28.31 17.55
N CYS A 66 8.45 28.60 16.27
CA CYS A 66 9.21 29.77 15.83
C CYS A 66 8.58 31.05 16.39
N ARG A 67 9.36 31.87 17.11
CA ARG A 67 8.93 33.23 17.47
C ARG A 67 9.02 34.14 16.24
N ALA A 68 8.00 34.98 16.03
CA ALA A 68 8.11 36.09 15.09
C ALA A 68 9.23 37.06 15.54
N PRO A 69 10.00 37.67 14.64
CA PRO A 69 11.00 38.66 15.04
C PRO A 69 10.34 39.83 15.76
N ALA A 70 10.91 40.24 16.89
CA ALA A 70 10.52 41.47 17.56
C ALA A 70 10.82 42.65 16.62
N SER A 71 9.77 43.37 16.21
CA SER A 71 9.90 44.57 15.41
C SER A 71 10.50 45.71 16.26
N THR A 72 11.77 46.03 16.05
CA THR A 72 12.35 47.28 16.52
C THR A 72 12.05 48.41 15.55
N SER A 73 11.27 49.37 16.04
CA SER A 73 11.22 50.80 15.69
C SER A 73 10.89 51.25 14.26
N GLY A 74 9.77 51.98 14.14
CA GLY A 74 9.85 53.40 13.73
C GLY A 74 9.09 53.84 12.47
N PHE A 75 7.97 54.55 12.70
CA PHE A 75 7.32 55.58 11.85
C PHE A 75 6.38 55.14 10.71
N PRO A 76 5.41 55.99 10.31
CA PRO A 76 4.16 56.29 11.03
C PRO A 76 2.91 55.96 10.20
N GLN A 77 1.77 55.88 10.89
CA GLN A 77 0.44 55.65 10.33
C GLN A 77 0.09 56.59 9.17
N THR A 78 -0.45 56.01 8.09
CA THR A 78 -1.40 56.71 7.21
C THR A 78 -2.62 55.83 6.98
N GLN A 79 -3.76 56.31 7.49
CA GLN A 79 -5.09 55.83 7.16
C GLN A 79 -5.39 56.10 5.68
N ARG A 80 -6.10 55.18 5.00
CA ARG A 80 -7.11 55.51 3.99
C ARG A 80 -7.99 54.29 3.67
N THR A 81 -9.18 54.33 4.29
CA THR A 81 -10.52 54.17 3.72
C THR A 81 -10.74 53.17 2.56
N ALA A 82 -11.65 52.23 2.84
CA ALA A 82 -12.34 51.40 1.87
C ALA A 82 -13.16 52.24 0.87
N ALA A 83 -13.12 51.84 -0.40
CA ALA A 83 -14.05 52.30 -1.43
C ALA A 83 -14.79 51.09 -2.01
N THR A 84 -16.08 51.02 -1.67
CA THR A 84 -17.15 50.30 -2.36
C THR A 84 -17.32 50.83 -3.78
N SER A 85 -17.38 49.95 -4.77
CA SER A 85 -17.99 50.25 -6.07
C SER A 85 -19.24 49.39 -6.26
N VAL A 86 -20.37 50.08 -6.32
CA VAL A 86 -21.69 49.61 -6.73
C VAL A 86 -21.79 49.87 -8.23
N LEU A 87 -22.22 48.89 -9.01
CA LEU A 87 -22.84 49.14 -10.33
C LEU A 87 -24.07 48.23 -10.45
N SER A 88 -25.18 48.91 -10.68
CA SER A 88 -26.55 48.40 -10.81
C SER A 88 -26.95 48.35 -12.30
N THR A 89 -28.13 47.76 -12.54
CA THR A 89 -28.98 47.80 -13.75
C THR A 89 -28.56 46.88 -14.90
N THR A 90 -29.42 46.06 -15.52
CA THR A 90 -30.89 46.13 -15.70
C THR A 90 -31.42 44.78 -16.22
N GLN A 91 -32.63 44.39 -15.80
CA GLN A 91 -33.46 43.37 -16.45
C GLN A 91 -34.08 43.89 -17.76
N PRO A 92 -34.63 42.98 -18.58
CA PRO A 92 -36.08 42.98 -18.74
C PRO A 92 -36.74 41.59 -18.61
N THR A 93 -37.94 41.61 -18.03
CA THR A 93 -38.93 40.53 -17.89
C THR A 93 -39.88 40.43 -19.07
N ILE A 94 -40.69 39.34 -19.06
CA ILE A 94 -41.97 39.01 -19.77
C ILE A 94 -41.76 37.80 -20.71
N SER A 95 -42.54 36.71 -20.72
CA SER A 95 -43.69 36.23 -19.93
C SER A 95 -44.00 34.76 -20.28
N THR A 96 -44.53 34.02 -19.31
CA THR A 96 -45.58 32.98 -19.32
C THR A 96 -45.81 32.08 -20.55
N GLY A 97 -45.86 30.78 -20.29
CA GLY A 97 -46.56 29.79 -21.12
C GLY A 97 -46.53 28.39 -20.47
N SER A 98 -47.59 28.02 -19.77
CA SER A 98 -47.84 26.68 -19.23
C SER A 98 -48.53 25.82 -20.29
N GLU A 99 -48.08 24.57 -20.48
CA GLU A 99 -48.93 23.46 -20.91
C GLU A 99 -48.24 22.12 -20.58
N GLY A 100 -48.99 21.22 -19.94
CA GLY A 100 -48.61 19.83 -19.71
C GLY A 100 -49.15 18.90 -20.81
N PRO A 101 -49.32 17.60 -20.53
CA PRO A 101 -48.41 16.55 -20.99
C PRO A 101 -49.09 15.53 -21.91
N THR A 102 -48.30 14.65 -22.55
CA THR A 102 -48.63 13.33 -23.19
C THR A 102 -47.53 13.06 -24.23
N THR A 103 -47.02 11.88 -24.61
CA THR A 103 -47.34 10.44 -24.62
C THR A 103 -45.95 9.73 -24.70
N GLY A 104 -45.67 8.50 -24.28
CA GLY A 104 -46.31 7.21 -24.56
C GLY A 104 -45.37 6.33 -25.39
N PHE A 105 -45.36 5.02 -25.10
CA PHE A 105 -44.74 3.85 -25.81
C PHE A 105 -43.42 3.27 -25.22
N PRO A 106 -43.22 1.93 -25.31
CA PRO A 106 -43.95 0.95 -24.50
C PRO A 106 -43.03 -0.13 -23.87
N THR A 107 -43.56 -0.80 -22.86
CA THR A 107 -43.15 -2.09 -22.32
C THR A 107 -43.48 -3.24 -23.29
N THR A 108 -42.63 -4.27 -23.33
CA THR A 108 -42.92 -5.71 -23.07
C THR A 108 -41.97 -6.65 -23.83
N LEU A 109 -41.46 -7.67 -23.13
CA LEU A 109 -41.22 -9.08 -23.55
C LEU A 109 -40.52 -9.79 -22.37
N SER A 110 -41.30 -10.38 -21.47
CA SER A 110 -41.74 -11.79 -21.47
C SER A 110 -40.69 -12.76 -20.95
N SER A 111 -40.98 -13.28 -19.77
CA SER A 111 -40.46 -14.51 -19.19
C SER A 111 -40.75 -15.73 -20.08
N GLN A 112 -39.73 -16.54 -20.37
CA GLN A 112 -39.92 -17.98 -20.57
C GLN A 112 -38.76 -18.76 -19.97
N THR A 113 -39.13 -19.58 -18.99
CA THR A 113 -38.44 -20.74 -18.45
C THR A 113 -38.28 -21.79 -19.54
N GLN A 114 -37.07 -22.32 -19.75
CA GLN A 114 -36.89 -23.66 -20.32
C GLN A 114 -35.64 -24.33 -19.72
N LEU A 115 -35.89 -25.35 -18.90
CA LEU A 115 -34.95 -26.45 -18.66
C LEU A 115 -34.75 -27.21 -19.97
N ALA A 116 -33.51 -27.48 -20.34
CA ALA A 116 -33.17 -28.61 -21.20
C ALA A 116 -31.77 -29.13 -20.87
N THR A 117 -31.74 -30.39 -20.42
CA THR A 117 -30.59 -31.30 -20.39
C THR A 117 -30.00 -31.48 -21.79
N ALA A 118 -28.67 -31.34 -21.91
CA ALA A 118 -27.92 -31.92 -23.03
C ALA A 118 -26.51 -32.30 -22.57
N VAL A 119 -26.33 -33.60 -22.32
CA VAL A 119 -25.03 -34.27 -22.31
C VAL A 119 -24.59 -34.35 -23.77
N GLY A 120 -23.48 -33.68 -24.10
CA GLY A 120 -22.88 -33.71 -25.43
C GLY A 120 -21.38 -33.56 -25.32
N ALA A 121 -20.65 -34.65 -25.59
CA ALA A 121 -19.21 -34.67 -25.69
C ALA A 121 -18.77 -33.73 -26.83
N SER A 122 -18.18 -32.58 -26.49
CA SER A 122 -17.53 -31.69 -27.46
C SER A 122 -16.02 -31.77 -27.27
N THR A 123 -15.36 -32.26 -28.30
CA THR A 123 -13.91 -32.25 -28.55
C THR A 123 -13.28 -30.91 -28.16
N LEU A 124 -12.28 -30.96 -27.30
CA LEU A 124 -11.40 -29.84 -26.95
C LEU A 124 -10.83 -29.20 -28.24
N PRO A 125 -10.91 -27.87 -28.43
CA PRO A 125 -10.11 -27.20 -29.44
C PRO A 125 -8.63 -27.27 -29.02
N PRO A 126 -7.68 -27.32 -29.97
CA PRO A 126 -6.27 -27.48 -29.64
C PRO A 126 -5.78 -26.26 -28.84
N LEU A 127 -5.38 -26.53 -27.60
CA LEU A 127 -4.50 -25.67 -26.82
C LEU A 127 -3.17 -25.54 -27.58
N PHE A 128 -2.63 -24.33 -27.60
CA PHE A 128 -1.40 -23.91 -28.29
C PHE A 128 -1.54 -23.60 -29.78
N ALA A 129 -1.74 -22.31 -30.09
CA ALA A 129 -1.07 -21.77 -31.26
C ALA A 129 0.45 -22.00 -31.08
N PRO A 130 1.16 -22.53 -32.09
CA PRO A 130 2.61 -22.67 -32.00
C PRO A 130 3.24 -21.29 -31.76
N PRO A 131 4.39 -21.22 -31.05
CA PRO A 131 5.10 -19.96 -30.92
C PRO A 131 5.34 -19.38 -32.32
N PRO A 132 5.28 -18.05 -32.49
CA PRO A 132 5.67 -17.43 -33.75
C PRO A 132 7.05 -17.98 -34.11
N SER A 133 7.16 -18.49 -35.34
CA SER A 133 8.36 -19.14 -35.86
C SER A 133 9.61 -18.38 -35.43
N SER A 134 10.66 -19.11 -35.06
CA SER A 134 12.01 -18.64 -34.71
C SER A 134 12.75 -17.97 -35.88
N GLY A 135 12.05 -17.21 -36.71
CA GLY A 135 12.64 -16.35 -37.72
C GLY A 135 13.54 -15.32 -37.04
N ALA A 136 14.73 -15.14 -37.60
CA ALA A 136 15.67 -14.11 -37.17
C ALA A 136 14.96 -12.75 -37.16
N VAL A 137 15.07 -12.02 -36.05
CA VAL A 137 14.53 -10.67 -35.96
C VAL A 137 15.40 -9.77 -36.84
N THR A 138 14.80 -9.13 -37.85
CA THR A 138 15.50 -8.16 -38.68
C THR A 138 15.83 -6.92 -37.85
N PRO A 139 17.10 -6.45 -37.83
CA PRO A 139 17.45 -5.22 -37.14
C PRO A 139 16.64 -4.04 -37.69
N ALA A 140 16.02 -3.28 -36.79
CA ALA A 140 15.29 -2.06 -37.09
C ALA A 140 16.21 -0.84 -36.95
N THR A 141 15.95 0.20 -37.73
CA THR A 141 16.69 1.47 -37.64
C THR A 141 16.07 2.46 -36.66
N SER A 142 14.82 2.23 -36.25
CA SER A 142 14.09 3.08 -35.30
C SER A 142 13.16 2.26 -34.40
N CYS A 143 12.94 2.74 -33.18
CA CYS A 143 11.99 2.15 -32.24
C CYS A 143 10.52 2.24 -32.70
N LYS A 144 10.22 3.08 -33.69
CA LYS A 144 8.90 3.13 -34.34
C LYS A 144 8.63 1.90 -35.21
N ASP A 145 9.68 1.26 -35.71
CA ASP A 145 9.60 0.09 -36.60
C ASP A 145 9.61 -1.22 -35.80
N ILE A 146 9.75 -1.15 -34.47
CA ILE A 146 9.82 -2.32 -33.59
C ILE A 146 8.44 -2.93 -33.42
N GLU A 147 8.30 -4.20 -33.80
CA GLU A 147 7.13 -4.99 -33.49
C GLU A 147 7.05 -5.23 -31.97
N LYS A 148 5.99 -4.71 -31.34
CA LYS A 148 5.81 -4.78 -29.88
C LYS A 148 5.84 -6.22 -29.34
N ALA A 149 5.33 -7.20 -30.10
CA ALA A 149 5.30 -8.61 -29.71
C ALA A 149 6.70 -9.26 -29.60
N ARG A 150 7.74 -8.63 -30.17
CA ARG A 150 9.14 -9.07 -30.11
C ARG A 150 10.08 -7.95 -29.66
N ALA A 151 9.56 -6.95 -28.93
CA ALA A 151 10.29 -5.73 -28.61
C ALA A 151 11.65 -5.97 -27.95
N ALA A 152 11.73 -6.83 -26.92
CA ALA A 152 12.98 -7.14 -26.23
C ALA A 152 14.04 -7.72 -27.18
N GLU A 153 13.69 -8.69 -28.02
CA GLU A 153 14.61 -9.29 -28.99
C GLU A 153 15.03 -8.28 -30.06
N ALA A 154 14.07 -7.53 -30.58
CA ALA A 154 14.29 -6.56 -31.66
C ALA A 154 15.15 -5.38 -31.20
N LEU A 155 14.93 -4.83 -30.02
CA LEU A 155 15.71 -3.72 -29.48
C LEU A 155 17.18 -4.12 -29.24
N VAL A 156 17.41 -5.33 -28.71
CA VAL A 156 18.76 -5.87 -28.51
C VAL A 156 19.44 -6.11 -29.86
N ALA A 157 18.78 -6.81 -30.79
CA ALA A 157 19.35 -7.10 -32.11
C ALA A 157 19.64 -5.84 -32.93
N SER A 158 18.92 -4.75 -32.67
CA SER A 158 19.08 -3.47 -33.36
C SER A 158 20.06 -2.50 -32.68
N GLY A 159 20.55 -2.83 -31.48
CA GLY A 159 21.37 -1.90 -30.69
C GLY A 159 20.62 -0.64 -30.25
N LEU A 160 19.28 -0.72 -30.12
CA LEU A 160 18.38 0.40 -29.81
C LEU A 160 17.92 0.42 -28.36
N VAL A 161 18.60 -0.34 -27.50
CA VAL A 161 18.33 -0.34 -26.06
C VAL A 161 18.65 1.05 -25.48
N ASP A 162 17.63 1.69 -24.91
CA ASP A 162 17.78 2.85 -24.04
C ASP A 162 17.36 2.50 -22.61
N ALA A 163 18.24 2.77 -21.65
CA ALA A 163 18.02 2.49 -20.23
C ALA A 163 17.76 3.75 -19.39
N VAL A 164 17.75 4.93 -20.02
CA VAL A 164 17.55 6.21 -19.35
C VAL A 164 16.15 6.72 -19.66
N ASP A 165 15.35 6.95 -18.61
CA ASP A 165 14.02 7.56 -18.74
C ASP A 165 14.20 9.06 -19.04
N ASP A 166 13.65 9.54 -20.16
CA ASP A 166 13.67 10.98 -20.47
C ASP A 166 12.50 11.64 -19.75
N THR A 167 12.84 12.38 -18.69
CA THR A 167 11.87 13.16 -17.92
C THR A 167 11.87 14.64 -18.34
N PHE A 168 12.57 15.02 -19.40
CA PHE A 168 12.62 16.40 -19.86
C PHE A 168 11.23 16.85 -20.34
N GLY A 169 10.81 18.05 -19.95
CA GLY A 169 9.53 18.62 -20.36
C GLY A 169 8.28 18.05 -19.68
N ARG A 170 8.36 16.89 -19.00
CA ARG A 170 7.22 16.30 -18.28
C ARG A 170 7.16 16.77 -16.82
N ALA A 171 5.95 17.04 -16.34
CA ALA A 171 5.74 17.29 -14.91
C ALA A 171 6.06 16.02 -14.11
N THR A 172 6.85 16.14 -13.04
CA THR A 172 7.13 15.02 -12.11
C THR A 172 6.76 15.42 -10.69
N LEU A 173 6.24 14.48 -9.92
CA LEU A 173 5.95 14.64 -8.50
C LEU A 173 6.75 13.65 -7.67
N SER A 174 6.99 13.99 -6.41
CA SER A 174 7.57 13.10 -5.42
C SER A 174 6.72 13.06 -4.14
N VAL A 175 7.00 12.09 -3.28
CA VAL A 175 6.36 12.02 -1.95
C VAL A 175 6.62 13.30 -1.14
N ASP A 176 7.78 13.94 -1.34
CA ASP A 176 8.14 15.19 -0.67
C ASP A 176 7.33 16.38 -1.21
N ASP A 177 7.01 16.42 -2.51
CA ASP A 177 6.14 17.43 -3.11
C ASP A 177 4.72 17.35 -2.50
N ILE A 178 4.17 16.13 -2.45
CA ILE A 178 2.85 15.86 -1.85
C ILE A 178 2.83 16.23 -0.36
N SER A 179 3.84 15.80 0.40
CA SER A 179 3.95 16.09 1.83
C SER A 179 4.07 17.59 2.11
N ARG A 180 4.81 18.33 1.27
CA ARG A 180 4.94 19.78 1.39
C ARG A 180 3.63 20.51 1.13
N ALA A 181 2.86 20.09 0.13
CA ALA A 181 1.56 20.70 -0.16
C ALA A 181 0.65 20.64 1.07
N VAL A 182 0.49 19.45 1.65
CA VAL A 182 -0.33 19.24 2.85
C VAL A 182 0.20 20.02 4.08
N GLN A 183 1.52 20.10 4.26
CA GLN A 183 2.14 20.79 5.40
C GLN A 183 2.12 22.32 5.29
N ALA A 184 2.18 22.88 4.07
CA ALA A 184 2.22 24.31 3.83
C ALA A 184 0.86 25.01 4.04
N GLY A 185 -0.10 24.33 4.66
CA GLY A 185 -1.45 24.83 4.88
C GLY A 185 -2.35 24.76 3.64
N GLN A 186 -1.85 24.25 2.50
CA GLN A 186 -2.73 23.91 1.37
C GLN A 186 -3.60 22.74 1.82
N GLN A 187 -4.92 22.92 1.77
CA GLN A 187 -5.88 21.92 2.27
C GLN A 187 -6.03 20.72 1.32
N CYS A 188 -5.25 20.65 0.24
CA CYS A 188 -5.33 19.67 -0.82
C CYS A 188 -3.94 19.34 -1.40
N ILE A 189 -3.86 18.28 -2.19
CA ILE A 189 -2.63 17.80 -2.84
C ILE A 189 -2.68 17.99 -4.36
N PRO A 190 -1.53 18.31 -5.00
CA PRO A 190 -1.43 18.31 -6.45
C PRO A 190 -1.50 16.88 -6.99
N GLN A 191 -1.86 16.75 -8.26
CA GLN A 191 -1.82 15.49 -9.00
C GLN A 191 -0.82 15.60 -10.16
N LEU A 192 -0.29 14.47 -10.59
CA LEU A 192 0.55 14.40 -11.77
C LEU A 192 -0.27 14.84 -12.98
N LYS A 193 0.31 15.71 -13.81
CA LYS A 193 -0.37 16.26 -14.98
C LYS A 193 0.17 15.66 -16.27
N GLU A 194 -0.68 15.65 -17.29
CA GLU A 194 -0.37 15.09 -18.61
C GLU A 194 0.39 16.08 -19.51
N GLU A 195 0.47 17.37 -19.14
CA GLU A 195 1.15 18.34 -20.01
C GLU A 195 2.64 18.01 -20.19
N GLY A 196 3.08 18.02 -21.44
CA GLY A 196 4.46 17.68 -21.82
C GLY A 196 4.76 16.18 -21.86
N LEU A 197 3.78 15.30 -21.59
CA LEU A 197 3.95 13.86 -21.67
C LEU A 197 3.74 13.35 -23.11
N ASP A 198 4.82 13.00 -23.79
CA ASP A 198 4.79 12.30 -25.08
C ASP A 198 5.60 11.01 -24.99
N CYS A 199 4.93 9.87 -24.97
CA CYS A 199 5.60 8.57 -24.89
C CYS A 199 6.47 8.25 -26.12
N ASN A 200 6.33 8.98 -27.23
CA ASN A 200 7.15 8.77 -28.42
C ASN A 200 8.52 9.46 -28.35
N SER A 201 8.70 10.46 -27.47
CA SER A 201 9.98 11.18 -27.33
C SER A 201 11.10 10.25 -26.84
N ASN A 202 10.75 9.27 -25.99
CA ASN A 202 11.64 8.21 -25.54
C ASN A 202 11.00 6.82 -25.74
N LEU A 203 10.57 6.55 -26.97
CA LEU A 203 9.88 5.30 -27.31
C LEU A 203 10.75 4.06 -27.05
N CYS A 204 12.06 4.13 -27.28
CA CYS A 204 12.97 3.00 -27.06
C CYS A 204 12.97 2.55 -25.60
N TYR A 205 13.09 3.50 -24.66
CA TYR A 205 12.95 3.23 -23.24
C TYR A 205 11.57 2.68 -22.93
N HIS A 206 10.50 3.33 -23.40
CA HIS A 206 9.12 2.92 -23.11
C HIS A 206 8.73 1.59 -23.73
N LEU A 207 9.44 1.06 -24.74
CA LEU A 207 9.23 -0.29 -25.23
C LEU A 207 9.96 -1.34 -24.37
N MET A 208 11.07 -0.99 -23.73
CA MET A 208 11.91 -1.93 -22.97
C MET A 208 11.63 -1.93 -21.45
N TYR A 209 11.36 -0.76 -20.87
CA TYR A 209 11.32 -0.49 -19.44
C TYR A 209 10.14 0.36 -19.00
N ARG A 210 9.71 0.11 -17.75
CA ARG A 210 8.68 0.90 -17.07
C ARG A 210 9.28 2.23 -16.59
N SER A 211 8.57 3.33 -16.75
CA SER A 211 8.87 4.57 -16.00
C SER A 211 8.71 4.32 -14.48
N PHE A 212 9.25 5.22 -13.66
CA PHE A 212 9.14 5.11 -12.19
C PHE A 212 7.77 5.52 -11.65
N ASP A 213 7.11 6.45 -12.33
CA ASP A 213 5.77 6.95 -11.97
C ASP A 213 4.65 6.18 -12.69
N GLY A 214 4.98 5.13 -13.44
CA GLY A 214 4.02 4.28 -14.16
C GLY A 214 3.43 4.94 -15.42
N THR A 215 3.85 6.17 -15.76
CA THR A 215 3.43 6.82 -17.01
C THR A 215 3.88 6.05 -18.23
N CYS A 216 3.16 6.19 -19.34
CA CYS A 216 3.47 5.52 -20.61
C CYS A 216 3.46 3.98 -20.56
N ASN A 217 2.91 3.36 -19.50
CA ASN A 217 2.56 1.94 -19.56
C ASN A 217 1.51 1.72 -20.66
N ASN A 218 0.40 2.46 -20.60
CA ASN A 218 -0.52 2.58 -21.72
C ASN A 218 -0.04 3.71 -22.65
N LEU A 219 0.39 3.38 -23.87
CA LEU A 219 0.93 4.38 -24.81
C LEU A 219 -0.13 5.32 -25.39
N LYS A 220 -1.42 4.96 -25.33
CA LYS A 220 -2.55 5.79 -25.80
C LYS A 220 -3.15 6.63 -24.68
N ARG A 221 -3.10 6.13 -23.44
CA ARG A 221 -3.57 6.79 -22.22
C ARG A 221 -2.45 6.82 -21.17
N PRO A 222 -1.44 7.68 -21.35
CA PRO A 222 -0.18 7.61 -20.60
C PRO A 222 -0.32 7.69 -19.08
N MET A 223 -1.41 8.29 -18.57
CA MET A 223 -1.65 8.48 -17.14
C MET A 223 -2.36 7.31 -16.45
N GLN A 224 -2.80 6.31 -17.21
CA GLN A 224 -3.56 5.18 -16.69
C GLN A 224 -2.67 4.33 -15.76
N GLY A 225 -3.07 4.14 -14.51
CA GLY A 225 -2.28 3.44 -13.49
C GLY A 225 -1.01 4.18 -13.02
N ALA A 226 -0.79 5.43 -13.43
CA ALA A 226 0.34 6.23 -12.96
C ALA A 226 0.19 6.63 -11.49
N SER A 227 1.32 6.86 -10.82
CA SER A 227 1.38 7.38 -9.46
C SER A 227 0.94 8.85 -9.38
N PHE A 228 0.61 9.28 -8.17
CA PHE A 228 0.11 10.62 -7.88
C PHE A 228 -1.11 11.00 -8.73
N ARG A 229 -2.05 10.06 -8.85
CA ARG A 229 -3.32 10.23 -9.57
C ARG A 229 -4.51 9.80 -8.73
N GLN A 230 -5.68 10.24 -9.16
CA GLN A 230 -6.95 9.87 -8.55
C GLN A 230 -7.17 8.34 -8.59
N TYR A 231 -7.77 7.79 -7.53
CA TYR A 231 -8.31 6.43 -7.58
C TYR A 231 -9.46 6.30 -8.57
N LEU A 232 -9.61 5.11 -9.16
CA LEU A 232 -10.81 4.75 -9.91
C LEU A 232 -12.01 4.60 -8.95
N ARG A 233 -13.21 4.87 -9.47
CA ARG A 233 -14.49 4.72 -8.80
C ARG A 233 -15.38 3.79 -9.62
N HIS A 234 -15.76 2.62 -9.11
CA HIS A 234 -16.85 1.85 -9.77
C HIS A 234 -18.22 2.48 -9.50
N PHE A 235 -18.32 3.27 -8.43
CA PHE A 235 -19.53 3.97 -8.02
C PHE A 235 -19.22 5.43 -7.71
N PRO A 236 -20.16 6.35 -7.97
CA PRO A 236 -20.07 7.71 -7.45
C PRO A 236 -19.84 7.71 -5.93
N PRO A 237 -19.00 8.60 -5.39
CA PRO A 237 -18.79 8.69 -3.95
C PRO A 237 -20.08 9.07 -3.23
N GLN A 238 -20.33 8.42 -2.09
CA GLN A 238 -21.43 8.73 -1.19
C GLN A 238 -20.90 9.60 -0.05
N TYR A 239 -21.18 10.90 -0.09
CA TYR A 239 -20.89 11.83 0.99
C TYR A 239 -22.20 12.40 1.52
N ASP A 240 -22.29 12.67 2.83
CA ASP A 240 -23.54 13.12 3.46
C ASP A 240 -24.03 14.45 2.89
N ASP A 241 -23.11 15.32 2.47
CA ASP A 241 -23.39 16.61 1.83
C ASP A 241 -23.29 16.57 0.29
N GLY A 242 -23.09 15.38 -0.29
CA GLY A 242 -22.82 15.18 -1.71
C GLY A 242 -21.48 15.78 -2.20
N LYS A 243 -20.66 16.34 -1.31
CA LYS A 243 -19.40 17.02 -1.67
C LYS A 243 -18.19 16.35 -1.06
N GLY A 244 -18.19 16.07 0.23
CA GLY A 244 -16.99 15.56 0.88
C GLY A 244 -17.09 15.31 2.37
N GLU A 245 -18.20 15.60 3.04
CA GLU A 245 -18.34 15.23 4.45
C GLU A 245 -18.61 13.71 4.59
N PRO A 246 -17.87 13.01 5.48
CA PRO A 246 -17.88 11.55 5.54
C PRO A 246 -19.27 10.94 5.66
N VAL A 247 -19.43 9.71 5.19
CA VAL A 247 -20.69 8.97 5.36
C VAL A 247 -21.08 8.92 6.84
N SER A 248 -22.34 9.22 7.14
CA SER A 248 -22.92 9.20 8.48
C SER A 248 -22.26 10.18 9.47
N SER A 249 -21.60 11.25 9.00
CA SER A 249 -21.10 12.31 9.88
C SER A 249 -22.10 13.44 10.14
N LEU A 250 -23.07 13.63 9.26
CA LEU A 250 -24.14 14.64 9.40
C LEU A 250 -25.51 13.99 9.60
N THR A 251 -25.74 12.85 8.95
CA THR A 251 -27.02 12.14 8.96
C THR A 251 -27.15 11.11 10.09
N GLU A 252 -26.02 10.69 10.68
CA GLU A 252 -25.95 9.74 11.80
C GLU A 252 -26.72 8.42 11.58
N THR A 253 -26.74 7.93 10.33
CA THR A 253 -27.46 6.71 9.93
C THR A 253 -26.78 5.41 10.40
N ARG A 254 -25.49 5.46 10.74
CA ARG A 254 -24.65 4.31 11.11
C ARG A 254 -24.18 4.40 12.56
N PRO A 255 -23.93 3.26 13.24
CA PRO A 255 -23.25 3.26 14.53
C PRO A 255 -21.86 3.88 14.42
N THR A 256 -21.26 4.26 15.54
CA THR A 256 -19.86 4.69 15.55
C THR A 256 -18.96 3.56 15.01
N ALA A 257 -17.87 3.92 14.32
CA ALA A 257 -16.93 2.92 13.81
C ALA A 257 -16.35 2.04 14.94
N ARG A 258 -16.22 2.58 16.16
CA ARG A 258 -15.80 1.84 17.35
C ARG A 258 -16.81 0.78 17.77
N GLU A 259 -18.09 1.13 17.82
CA GLU A 259 -19.14 0.19 18.17
C GLU A 259 -19.30 -0.89 17.10
N ALA A 260 -19.29 -0.50 15.82
CA ALA A 260 -19.26 -1.42 14.68
C ALA A 260 -18.11 -2.44 14.80
N ASN A 261 -16.88 -1.98 15.03
CA ASN A 261 -15.73 -2.86 15.17
C ASN A 261 -15.82 -3.77 16.40
N ARG A 262 -16.17 -3.22 17.57
CA ARG A 262 -16.21 -3.98 18.82
C ARG A 262 -17.26 -5.09 18.82
N VAL A 263 -18.44 -4.81 18.28
CA VAL A 263 -19.55 -5.78 18.25
C VAL A 263 -19.32 -6.81 17.15
N MET A 264 -18.82 -6.38 15.97
CA MET A 264 -18.81 -7.23 14.79
C MET A 264 -17.45 -7.85 14.45
N LEU A 265 -16.32 -7.21 14.75
CA LEU A 265 -15.03 -7.63 14.16
C LEU A 265 -13.95 -7.95 15.19
N SER A 266 -13.90 -7.29 16.35
CA SER A 266 -12.90 -7.55 17.39
C SER A 266 -13.16 -8.88 18.10
N SER A 267 -12.12 -9.71 18.27
CA SER A 267 -12.18 -10.96 19.04
C SER A 267 -10.80 -11.39 19.52
N ALA A 268 -10.70 -11.77 20.80
CA ALA A 268 -9.50 -12.40 21.37
C ALA A 268 -9.30 -13.85 20.89
N GLN A 269 -10.32 -14.48 20.29
CA GLN A 269 -10.19 -15.82 19.73
C GLN A 269 -9.39 -15.78 18.43
N SER A 270 -8.32 -16.58 18.39
CA SER A 270 -7.54 -16.79 17.16
C SER A 270 -7.92 -18.11 16.51
N VAL A 271 -8.46 -18.04 15.30
CA VAL A 271 -8.77 -19.21 14.47
C VAL A 271 -7.71 -19.31 13.39
N MET A 272 -6.90 -20.37 13.44
CA MET A 272 -5.84 -20.60 12.45
C MET A 272 -6.39 -21.21 11.17
N HIS A 273 -5.73 -20.92 10.05
CA HIS A 273 -5.95 -21.61 8.79
C HIS A 273 -5.24 -22.96 8.81
N ASP A 274 -5.86 -23.98 8.23
CA ASP A 274 -5.39 -25.37 8.39
C ASP A 274 -4.13 -25.67 7.56
N LYS A 275 -3.90 -24.89 6.49
CA LYS A 275 -2.84 -25.16 5.51
C LYS A 275 -1.85 -24.02 5.27
N TYR A 276 -2.24 -22.78 5.55
CA TYR A 276 -1.48 -21.60 5.10
C TYR A 276 -0.71 -21.01 6.28
N ASN A 277 0.41 -20.36 5.99
CA ASN A 277 1.31 -19.79 7.00
C ASN A 277 1.34 -18.26 6.97
N ASN A 278 1.99 -17.68 7.98
CA ASN A 278 2.04 -16.24 8.24
C ASN A 278 2.68 -15.42 7.10
N LEU A 279 3.41 -16.03 6.16
CA LEU A 279 3.85 -15.31 4.97
C LEU A 279 2.68 -14.79 4.13
N MET A 280 1.49 -15.42 4.20
CA MET A 280 0.30 -14.91 3.53
C MET A 280 -0.09 -13.49 4.00
N MET A 281 0.02 -13.23 5.31
CA MET A 281 -0.27 -11.89 5.85
C MET A 281 0.78 -10.90 5.37
N GLN A 282 2.06 -11.25 5.53
CA GLN A 282 3.16 -10.34 5.25
C GLN A 282 3.30 -10.02 3.74
N PHE A 283 3.12 -11.02 2.88
CA PHE A 283 3.18 -10.83 1.42
C PHE A 283 2.01 -9.99 0.92
N GLY A 284 0.80 -10.18 1.47
CA GLY A 284 -0.35 -9.32 1.16
C GLY A 284 -0.09 -7.85 1.52
N GLN A 285 0.49 -7.59 2.69
CA GLN A 285 0.89 -6.25 3.09
C GLN A 285 1.93 -5.64 2.15
N PHE A 286 2.96 -6.41 1.77
CA PHE A 286 4.00 -5.95 0.84
C PHE A 286 3.42 -5.58 -0.52
N ILE A 287 2.53 -6.41 -1.10
CA ILE A 287 1.86 -6.11 -2.37
C ILE A 287 0.93 -4.90 -2.25
N SER A 288 0.19 -4.77 -1.14
CA SER A 288 -0.65 -3.58 -0.91
C SER A 288 0.19 -2.30 -0.89
N HIS A 289 1.43 -2.38 -0.40
CA HIS A 289 2.35 -1.24 -0.36
C HIS A 289 3.05 -0.98 -1.68
N ASP A 290 3.06 -1.95 -2.60
CA ASP A 290 3.52 -1.76 -3.97
C ASP A 290 2.50 -0.90 -4.74
N ILE A 291 1.22 -1.24 -4.64
CA ILE A 291 0.21 -0.68 -5.56
C ILE A 291 -0.55 0.53 -5.02
N ALA A 292 -0.55 0.78 -3.70
CA ALA A 292 -1.39 1.82 -3.12
C ALA A 292 -0.83 2.52 -1.87
N LYS A 293 -0.99 3.84 -1.84
CA LYS A 293 -0.74 4.69 -0.67
C LYS A 293 -1.55 5.97 -0.74
N THR A 294 -2.23 6.33 0.36
CA THR A 294 -3.02 7.56 0.45
C THR A 294 -2.40 8.53 1.45
N THR A 295 -2.20 9.77 1.04
CA THR A 295 -1.72 10.85 1.92
C THR A 295 -2.80 11.23 2.93
N LEU A 296 -2.40 11.48 4.19
CA LEU A 296 -3.29 11.98 5.23
C LEU A 296 -3.06 13.48 5.51
N GLN A 297 -4.12 14.15 5.94
CA GLN A 297 -4.02 15.49 6.53
C GLN A 297 -3.16 15.46 7.81
N PRO A 298 -2.47 16.57 8.19
CA PRO A 298 -1.57 16.57 9.33
C PRO A 298 -2.34 16.29 10.62
N SER A 299 -1.92 15.26 11.35
CA SER A 299 -2.50 14.85 12.64
C SER A 299 -2.41 15.94 13.71
N ALA A 300 -1.42 16.84 13.59
CA ALA A 300 -1.26 17.99 14.47
C ALA A 300 -2.49 18.91 14.49
N ASN A 301 -3.36 18.83 13.47
CA ASN A 301 -4.63 19.58 13.43
C ASN A 301 -5.76 18.88 14.21
N CYS A 302 -5.60 17.61 14.59
CA CYS A 302 -6.63 16.79 15.21
C CYS A 302 -6.39 16.65 16.71
N GLN A 303 -6.40 17.78 17.44
CA GLN A 303 -6.03 17.83 18.86
C GLN A 303 -7.18 17.58 19.84
N SER A 304 -8.43 17.72 19.39
CA SER A 304 -9.62 17.53 20.21
C SER A 304 -10.53 16.44 19.64
N CYS A 305 -11.61 16.14 20.36
CA CYS A 305 -12.68 15.25 19.89
C CYS A 305 -13.75 15.97 19.07
N ASN A 306 -13.51 17.23 18.70
CA ASN A 306 -14.38 17.94 17.78
C ASN A 306 -13.94 17.68 16.33
N PRO A 307 -14.88 17.44 15.40
CA PRO A 307 -14.53 17.36 14.00
C PRO A 307 -13.92 18.67 13.52
N VAL A 308 -12.95 18.57 12.62
CA VAL A 308 -12.38 19.73 11.91
C VAL A 308 -12.72 19.52 10.45
N PRO A 309 -13.60 20.35 9.85
CA PRO A 309 -14.06 20.18 8.48
C PRO A 309 -12.90 19.88 7.52
N SER A 310 -13.10 18.90 6.64
CA SER A 310 -12.10 18.40 5.68
C SER A 310 -10.75 17.88 6.23
N LYS A 311 -10.47 17.98 7.53
CA LYS A 311 -9.17 17.63 8.15
C LYS A 311 -9.24 16.47 9.15
N CYS A 312 -10.22 16.48 10.05
CA CYS A 312 -10.29 15.55 11.18
C CYS A 312 -11.69 14.98 11.33
N MET A 313 -11.76 13.67 11.56
CA MET A 313 -13.01 12.90 11.75
C MET A 313 -12.90 12.03 13.01
N PRO A 314 -13.03 12.60 14.22
CA PRO A 314 -12.91 11.84 15.44
C PRO A 314 -13.99 10.75 15.52
N ILE A 315 -13.63 9.60 16.11
CA ILE A 315 -14.56 8.50 16.39
C ILE A 315 -14.92 8.58 17.87
N PRO A 316 -16.16 8.95 18.25
CA PRO A 316 -16.56 9.02 19.65
C PRO A 316 -16.44 7.67 20.36
N ILE A 317 -16.02 7.69 21.63
CA ILE A 317 -15.99 6.52 22.51
C ILE A 317 -17.18 6.57 23.45
N SER A 318 -17.95 5.48 23.49
CA SER A 318 -19.07 5.31 24.42
C SER A 318 -18.58 5.13 25.86
N ASP A 319 -19.36 5.62 26.84
CA ASP A 319 -19.12 5.35 28.27
C ASP A 319 -19.16 3.85 28.62
N LYS A 320 -19.84 3.05 27.78
CA LYS A 320 -19.91 1.59 27.88
C LYS A 320 -18.69 0.89 27.28
N ASP A 321 -17.69 1.62 26.77
CA ASP A 321 -16.47 1.01 26.26
C ASP A 321 -15.66 0.36 27.41
N PRO A 322 -15.21 -0.90 27.28
CA PRO A 322 -14.44 -1.58 28.29
C PRO A 322 -13.00 -1.07 28.34
N ASN A 323 -12.52 -0.40 27.28
CA ASN A 323 -11.17 0.13 27.24
C ASN A 323 -11.11 1.47 27.98
N MET A 324 -10.63 1.42 29.22
CA MET A 324 -10.50 2.60 30.09
C MET A 324 -9.58 3.68 29.51
N GLN A 325 -8.56 3.32 28.73
CA GLN A 325 -7.68 4.30 28.09
C GLN A 325 -8.37 5.03 26.93
N PHE A 326 -9.27 4.36 26.20
CA PHE A 326 -10.07 5.02 25.18
C PHE A 326 -11.13 5.91 25.80
N LYS A 327 -11.77 5.47 26.89
CA LYS A 327 -12.73 6.30 27.62
C LYS A 327 -12.09 7.58 28.16
N SER A 328 -10.89 7.49 28.75
CA SER A 328 -10.20 8.69 29.24
C SER A 328 -9.83 9.67 28.11
N LYS A 329 -9.66 9.17 26.88
CA LYS A 329 -9.41 9.96 25.68
C LYS A 329 -10.66 10.47 24.97
N GLN A 330 -11.85 9.95 25.33
CA GLN A 330 -13.19 10.28 24.79
C GLN A 330 -13.42 10.01 23.29
N CYS A 331 -12.38 10.01 22.46
CA CYS A 331 -12.47 9.70 21.03
C CYS A 331 -11.18 9.06 20.52
N LEU A 332 -11.27 8.37 19.38
CA LEU A 332 -10.12 8.09 18.53
C LEU A 332 -9.96 9.25 17.54
N LYS A 333 -8.80 9.91 17.56
CA LYS A 333 -8.49 11.03 16.66
C LYS A 333 -8.07 10.48 15.31
N VAL A 334 -8.74 10.90 14.23
CA VAL A 334 -8.45 10.40 12.89
C VAL A 334 -8.28 11.56 11.91
N SER A 335 -7.09 11.63 11.29
CA SER A 335 -6.86 12.50 10.13
C SER A 335 -7.59 11.98 8.91
N ARG A 336 -8.29 12.87 8.22
CA ARG A 336 -8.89 12.60 6.91
C ARG A 336 -7.80 12.44 5.84
N SER A 337 -8.09 11.66 4.80
CA SER A 337 -7.21 11.55 3.63
C SER A 337 -7.17 12.88 2.91
N ALA A 338 -5.99 13.34 2.49
CA ALA A 338 -5.86 14.63 1.82
C ALA A 338 -6.59 14.61 0.45
N PRO A 339 -7.41 15.62 0.14
CA PRO A 339 -8.16 15.66 -1.12
C PRO A 339 -7.29 16.19 -2.26
N ILE A 340 -7.57 15.75 -3.48
CA ILE A 340 -6.98 16.37 -4.68
C ILE A 340 -7.53 17.79 -4.84
N CYS A 341 -6.66 18.73 -5.21
CA CYS A 341 -7.05 20.13 -5.40
C CYS A 341 -8.10 20.32 -6.50
N ALA A 342 -9.07 21.21 -6.24
CA ALA A 342 -10.11 21.65 -7.18
C ALA A 342 -11.06 20.55 -7.72
N LEU A 343 -11.17 19.41 -7.03
CA LEU A 343 -12.16 18.38 -7.35
C LEU A 343 -13.33 18.40 -6.36
N SER A 344 -14.54 18.34 -6.89
CA SER A 344 -15.79 18.14 -6.15
C SER A 344 -16.70 17.21 -6.96
N PRO A 345 -17.21 16.10 -6.39
CA PRO A 345 -17.00 15.63 -5.01
C PRO A 345 -15.53 15.31 -4.66
N ARG A 346 -15.25 15.16 -3.36
CA ARG A 346 -13.91 14.96 -2.79
C ARG A 346 -13.30 13.67 -3.32
N GLU A 347 -12.10 13.77 -3.87
CA GLU A 347 -11.37 12.60 -4.36
C GLU A 347 -10.00 12.46 -3.71
N GLN A 348 -9.60 11.21 -3.48
CA GLN A 348 -8.31 10.85 -2.89
C GLN A 348 -7.32 10.43 -3.98
N LEU A 349 -6.04 10.57 -3.64
CA LEU A 349 -4.91 10.29 -4.53
C LEU A 349 -4.21 9.00 -4.12
N ASN A 350 -3.77 8.23 -5.12
CA ASN A 350 -2.77 7.19 -4.95
C ASN A 350 -1.37 7.78 -5.16
N GLU A 351 -0.46 7.67 -4.18
CA GLU A 351 0.95 8.05 -4.35
C GLU A 351 1.78 6.98 -5.08
N ASN A 352 1.23 5.78 -5.29
CA ASN A 352 1.93 4.65 -5.89
C ASN A 352 1.46 4.37 -7.32
N THR A 353 2.30 3.68 -8.09
CA THR A 353 1.88 3.09 -9.36
C THR A 353 0.84 1.99 -9.10
N ALA A 354 -0.07 1.75 -10.04
CA ALA A 354 -1.09 0.71 -9.88
C ALA A 354 -0.58 -0.71 -10.20
N TYR A 355 0.66 -0.82 -10.66
CA TYR A 355 1.27 -2.05 -11.18
C TYR A 355 2.00 -2.79 -10.06
N ILE A 356 2.01 -4.12 -10.14
CA ILE A 356 2.95 -4.93 -9.34
C ILE A 356 4.29 -4.85 -10.05
N ASP A 357 5.08 -3.81 -9.75
CA ASP A 357 6.34 -3.49 -10.43
C ASP A 357 7.53 -3.33 -9.46
N GLY A 358 7.31 -3.60 -8.17
CA GLY A 358 8.32 -3.45 -7.13
C GLY A 358 8.60 -2.00 -6.75
N SER A 359 7.73 -1.04 -7.06
CA SER A 359 7.79 0.34 -6.55
C SER A 359 7.93 0.41 -5.02
N ALA A 360 7.49 -0.60 -4.25
CA ALA A 360 7.80 -0.70 -2.82
C ALA A 360 9.32 -0.72 -2.53
N ILE A 361 10.12 -1.21 -3.48
CA ILE A 361 11.59 -1.26 -3.45
C ILE A 361 12.16 -0.02 -4.16
N TYR A 362 11.62 0.31 -5.35
CA TYR A 362 12.20 1.27 -6.30
C TYR A 362 11.58 2.66 -6.29
N GLY A 363 10.62 2.93 -5.40
CA GLY A 363 9.85 4.16 -5.35
C GLY A 363 8.89 4.33 -6.53
N SER A 364 7.99 5.30 -6.41
CA SER A 364 7.00 5.68 -7.44
C SER A 364 7.31 7.04 -8.09
N SER A 365 8.55 7.51 -7.96
CA SER A 365 9.00 8.80 -8.48
C SER A 365 10.46 8.77 -8.90
N PRO A 366 10.82 9.27 -10.10
CA PRO A 366 12.22 9.38 -10.51
C PRO A 366 13.00 10.36 -9.60
N LYS A 367 12.33 11.34 -8.97
CA LYS A 367 12.95 12.30 -8.04
C LYS A 367 13.46 11.64 -6.76
N ASP A 368 12.90 10.50 -6.37
CA ASP A 368 13.24 9.82 -5.11
C ASP A 368 14.32 8.75 -5.29
N LEU A 369 14.68 8.40 -6.52
CA LEU A 369 15.60 7.29 -6.85
C LEU A 369 16.95 7.37 -6.13
N PHE A 370 17.48 8.58 -5.96
CA PHE A 370 18.77 8.80 -5.27
C PHE A 370 18.75 8.36 -3.80
N LYS A 371 17.58 8.18 -3.19
CA LYS A 371 17.45 7.77 -1.78
C LYS A 371 17.86 6.30 -1.58
N PHE A 372 17.61 5.44 -2.57
CA PHE A 372 17.80 3.99 -2.47
C PHE A 372 18.65 3.38 -3.59
N ARG A 373 18.92 4.07 -4.71
CA ARG A 373 19.87 3.62 -5.74
C ARG A 373 21.29 4.08 -5.44
N GLU A 374 22.29 3.23 -5.71
CA GLU A 374 23.70 3.54 -5.54
C GLU A 374 24.26 4.29 -6.75
N GLY A 375 24.03 5.60 -6.80
CA GLY A 375 24.59 6.45 -7.85
C GLY A 375 24.19 5.98 -9.26
N ARG A 376 25.18 5.86 -10.15
CA ARG A 376 25.01 5.32 -11.51
C ARG A 376 25.38 3.84 -11.63
N THR A 377 25.54 3.11 -10.51
CA THR A 377 25.75 1.66 -10.58
C THR A 377 24.43 0.95 -10.90
N GLY A 378 24.53 -0.36 -11.11
CA GLY A 378 23.37 -1.25 -11.21
C GLY A 378 22.75 -1.63 -9.88
N LEU A 379 23.23 -1.11 -8.75
CA LEU A 379 22.91 -1.61 -7.41
C LEU A 379 21.94 -0.67 -6.66
N LEU A 380 21.18 -1.28 -5.75
CA LEU A 380 20.54 -0.57 -4.65
C LEU A 380 21.54 -0.38 -3.51
N ARG A 381 21.37 0.71 -2.77
CA ARG A 381 22.14 0.98 -1.56
C ARG A 381 21.79 -0.07 -0.51
N VAL A 382 22.81 -0.77 -0.04
CA VAL A 382 22.75 -1.61 1.15
C VAL A 382 23.95 -1.26 2.02
N VAL A 383 23.80 -1.38 3.33
CA VAL A 383 24.86 -1.08 4.29
C VAL A 383 25.17 -2.31 5.15
N PRO A 384 26.45 -2.62 5.39
CA PRO A 384 26.82 -3.67 6.33
C PRO A 384 26.58 -3.20 7.77
N PHE A 385 25.97 -4.05 8.59
CA PHE A 385 25.79 -3.83 10.01
C PHE A 385 25.63 -5.17 10.75
N ASN A 386 26.38 -5.41 11.82
CA ASN A 386 26.34 -6.65 12.61
C ASN A 386 26.33 -7.94 11.74
N ASN A 387 27.28 -8.04 10.80
CA ASN A 387 27.42 -9.16 9.85
C ASN A 387 26.24 -9.37 8.89
N GLN A 388 25.36 -8.38 8.74
CA GLN A 388 24.23 -8.41 7.81
C GLN A 388 24.36 -7.28 6.78
N ASN A 389 23.83 -7.51 5.58
CA ASN A 389 23.57 -6.43 4.63
C ASN A 389 22.12 -6.00 4.72
N VAL A 390 21.87 -4.76 5.11
CA VAL A 390 20.51 -4.24 5.32
C VAL A 390 20.29 -2.97 4.49
N LEU A 391 19.05 -2.50 4.47
CA LEU A 391 18.70 -1.24 3.82
C LEU A 391 19.41 -0.07 4.50
N PRO A 392 19.62 1.06 3.81
CA PRO A 392 20.31 2.22 4.38
C PRO A 392 19.56 2.79 5.58
N PHE A 393 20.29 3.10 6.65
CA PHE A 393 19.77 3.77 7.83
C PHE A 393 20.88 4.59 8.50
N ASP A 394 20.52 5.46 9.43
CA ASP A 394 21.49 6.20 10.24
C ASP A 394 22.13 5.31 11.32
N GLN A 395 23.29 4.74 11.01
CA GLN A 395 24.03 3.87 11.93
C GLN A 395 24.47 4.57 13.22
N SER A 396 24.59 5.92 13.20
CA SER A 396 24.98 6.67 14.39
C SER A 396 23.95 6.58 15.52
N LYS A 397 22.68 6.32 15.17
CA LYS A 397 21.54 6.12 16.09
C LYS A 397 21.37 4.69 16.56
N CYS A 398 22.29 3.79 16.22
CA CYS A 398 22.20 2.37 16.54
C CYS A 398 23.58 1.78 16.89
N LYS A 399 24.43 2.52 17.60
CA LYS A 399 25.78 2.05 18.01
C LYS A 399 25.74 0.90 19.03
N GLN A 400 24.65 0.80 19.79
CA GLN A 400 24.40 -0.22 20.79
C GLN A 400 22.94 -0.67 20.70
N GLU A 401 22.65 -1.87 21.19
CA GLU A 401 21.30 -2.44 21.19
C GLU A 401 20.30 -1.54 21.94
N ALA A 402 20.66 -1.17 23.17
CA ALA A 402 19.83 -0.31 24.02
C ALA A 402 19.70 1.10 23.41
N GLY A 403 18.47 1.43 22.98
CA GLY A 403 18.17 2.74 22.39
C GLY A 403 18.45 2.84 20.89
N CYS A 404 18.67 1.72 20.19
CA CYS A 404 18.76 1.73 18.73
C CYS A 404 17.44 2.20 18.08
N LEU A 405 17.49 3.34 17.39
CA LEU A 405 16.37 3.94 16.66
C LEU A 405 16.53 3.76 15.14
N ALA A 406 16.70 2.51 14.70
CA ALA A 406 16.86 2.21 13.29
C ALA A 406 15.56 2.47 12.50
N SER A 407 15.70 3.12 11.36
CA SER A 407 14.66 3.24 10.34
C SER A 407 15.31 3.19 8.96
N PHE A 408 14.84 2.24 8.18
CA PHE A 408 15.36 1.93 6.86
C PHE A 408 14.80 2.88 5.81
N THR A 409 15.66 3.25 4.86
CA THR A 409 15.28 3.96 3.65
C THR A 409 14.94 2.95 2.56
N ALA A 410 13.74 3.06 1.99
CA ALA A 410 13.24 2.18 0.92
C ALA A 410 12.36 2.99 -0.06
N GLY A 411 11.94 2.35 -1.15
CA GLY A 411 10.99 2.93 -2.11
C GLY A 411 9.65 3.31 -1.47
N ASP A 412 9.17 2.50 -0.52
CA ASP A 412 8.02 2.82 0.32
C ASP A 412 8.43 3.05 1.79
N ILE A 413 8.06 4.20 2.34
CA ILE A 413 8.42 4.61 3.71
C ILE A 413 7.80 3.73 4.80
N ARG A 414 6.70 3.03 4.50
CA ARG A 414 6.00 2.15 5.43
C ARG A 414 6.75 0.84 5.65
N ALA A 415 7.88 0.62 4.97
CA ALA A 415 8.79 -0.51 5.24
C ALA A 415 9.04 -0.70 6.75
N ASN A 416 9.11 0.39 7.51
CA ASN A 416 9.38 0.38 8.95
C ASN A 416 8.16 0.15 9.86
N LEU A 417 6.94 -0.03 9.31
CA LEU A 417 5.73 -0.22 10.12
C LEU A 417 5.82 -1.46 11.01
N PHE A 418 6.41 -2.53 10.50
CA PHE A 418 6.51 -3.82 11.17
C PHE A 418 7.80 -4.54 10.76
N ILE A 419 8.48 -5.21 11.69
CA ILE A 419 9.75 -5.89 11.40
C ILE A 419 9.64 -6.97 10.31
N GLY A 420 8.49 -7.63 10.18
CA GLY A 420 8.24 -8.56 9.07
C GLY A 420 8.27 -7.88 7.70
N LEU A 421 7.75 -6.66 7.61
CA LEU A 421 7.75 -5.88 6.38
C LEU A 421 9.15 -5.37 6.05
N SER A 422 9.87 -4.81 7.03
CA SER A 422 11.30 -4.45 6.88
C SER A 422 12.12 -5.63 6.35
N SER A 423 11.83 -6.85 6.85
CA SER A 423 12.50 -8.07 6.40
C SER A 423 12.28 -8.38 4.92
N PHE A 424 11.06 -8.15 4.41
CA PHE A 424 10.75 -8.30 2.98
C PHE A 424 11.48 -7.27 2.11
N HIS A 425 11.52 -6.01 2.53
CA HIS A 425 12.25 -4.99 1.76
C HIS A 425 13.76 -5.28 1.72
N ILE A 426 14.36 -5.75 2.81
CA ILE A 426 15.77 -6.18 2.83
C ILE A 426 15.97 -7.37 1.88
N LEU A 427 15.11 -8.39 1.96
CA LEU A 427 15.20 -9.59 1.13
C LEU A 427 15.18 -9.25 -0.37
N TRP A 428 14.25 -8.40 -0.80
CA TRP A 428 14.13 -8.02 -2.21
C TRP A 428 15.24 -7.08 -2.68
N ALA A 429 15.76 -6.20 -1.81
CA ALA A 429 16.93 -5.39 -2.15
C ALA A 429 18.18 -6.26 -2.35
N ARG A 430 18.35 -7.31 -1.53
CA ARG A 430 19.41 -8.32 -1.71
C ARG A 430 19.25 -9.07 -3.04
N GLU A 431 18.03 -9.48 -3.41
CA GLU A 431 17.79 -10.17 -4.70
C GLU A 431 18.12 -9.28 -5.90
N HIS A 432 17.76 -7.99 -5.85
CA HIS A 432 18.15 -7.02 -6.88
C HIS A 432 19.67 -6.96 -7.04
N ASN A 433 20.41 -6.74 -5.94
CA ASN A 433 21.86 -6.62 -5.99
C ASN A 433 22.52 -7.92 -6.49
N ARG A 434 22.01 -9.08 -6.06
CA ARG A 434 22.49 -10.39 -6.53
C ARG A 434 22.31 -10.57 -8.03
N ILE A 435 21.14 -10.20 -8.57
CA ILE A 435 20.87 -10.26 -10.01
C ILE A 435 21.79 -9.30 -10.76
N SER A 436 21.87 -8.05 -10.31
CA SER A 436 22.67 -6.99 -10.93
C SER A 436 24.16 -7.36 -11.02
N THR A 437 24.75 -7.85 -9.92
CA THR A 437 26.14 -8.32 -9.93
C THR A 437 26.37 -9.49 -10.89
N LYS A 438 25.44 -10.43 -10.99
CA LYS A 438 25.55 -11.53 -11.96
C LYS A 438 25.44 -11.06 -13.40
N LEU A 439 24.52 -10.13 -13.68
CA LEU A 439 24.37 -9.53 -15.02
C LEU A 439 25.60 -8.71 -15.42
N GLN A 440 26.22 -8.00 -14.47
CA GLN A 440 27.47 -7.26 -14.71
C GLN A 440 28.60 -8.20 -15.14
N ASN A 441 28.70 -9.37 -14.52
CA ASN A 441 29.70 -10.38 -14.89
C ASN A 441 29.42 -11.03 -16.26
N LEU A 442 28.15 -11.24 -16.59
CA LEU A 442 27.74 -11.80 -17.89
C LEU A 442 27.91 -10.81 -19.03
N ASN A 443 27.65 -9.51 -18.76
CA ASN A 443 27.61 -8.43 -19.74
C ASN A 443 28.51 -7.26 -19.29
N PRO A 444 29.85 -7.37 -19.36
CA PRO A 444 30.77 -6.33 -18.89
C PRO A 444 30.62 -4.97 -19.58
N GLY A 445 30.02 -4.93 -20.78
CA GLY A 445 29.77 -3.71 -21.55
C GLY A 445 28.50 -2.95 -21.15
N TRP A 446 27.64 -3.50 -20.30
CA TRP A 446 26.41 -2.83 -19.89
C TRP A 446 26.69 -1.66 -18.94
N SER A 447 26.02 -0.53 -19.17
CA SER A 447 26.03 0.61 -18.26
C SER A 447 25.33 0.25 -16.94
N GLY A 448 25.63 0.99 -15.87
CA GLY A 448 24.93 0.80 -14.60
C GLY A 448 23.44 1.13 -14.67
N ASP A 449 23.00 2.01 -15.58
CA ASP A 449 21.58 2.25 -15.87
C ASP A 449 20.92 1.02 -16.50
N ARG A 450 21.58 0.37 -17.49
CA ARG A 450 21.12 -0.88 -18.09
C ARG A 450 21.05 -2.00 -17.04
N LEU A 451 22.09 -2.17 -16.23
CA LEU A 451 22.11 -3.16 -15.14
C LEU A 451 20.99 -2.95 -14.13
N PHE A 452 20.74 -1.70 -13.72
CA PHE A 452 19.67 -1.36 -12.79
C PHE A 452 18.29 -1.68 -13.39
N GLN A 453 18.02 -1.27 -14.62
CA GLN A 453 16.72 -1.48 -15.25
C GLN A 453 16.45 -2.95 -15.54
N GLU A 454 17.43 -3.72 -16.01
CA GLU A 454 17.27 -5.18 -16.19
C GLU A 454 17.03 -5.90 -14.86
N SER A 455 17.77 -5.55 -13.81
CA SER A 455 17.58 -6.13 -12.48
C SER A 455 16.21 -5.79 -11.90
N ARG A 456 15.77 -4.52 -12.03
CA ARG A 456 14.43 -4.07 -11.65
C ARG A 456 13.35 -4.82 -12.42
N LYS A 457 13.52 -5.00 -13.73
CA LYS A 457 12.58 -5.70 -14.61
C LYS A 457 12.44 -7.17 -14.23
N ILE A 458 13.55 -7.86 -13.95
CA ILE A 458 13.54 -9.27 -13.50
C ILE A 458 12.88 -9.40 -12.13
N VAL A 459 13.24 -8.56 -11.14
CA VAL A 459 12.63 -8.61 -9.80
C VAL A 459 11.13 -8.33 -9.85
N GLY A 460 10.69 -7.34 -10.63
CA GLY A 460 9.26 -7.09 -10.85
C GLY A 460 8.55 -8.31 -11.41
N ALA A 461 9.15 -8.99 -12.39
CA ALA A 461 8.62 -10.23 -12.96
C ALA A 461 8.57 -11.39 -11.95
N GLN A 462 9.58 -11.55 -11.10
CA GLN A 462 9.59 -12.52 -10.00
C GLN A 462 8.43 -12.27 -9.02
N ILE A 463 8.21 -11.02 -8.62
CA ILE A 463 7.11 -10.64 -7.71
C ILE A 463 5.76 -10.92 -8.37
N GLN A 464 5.56 -10.52 -9.63
CA GLN A 464 4.34 -10.79 -10.40
C GLN A 464 4.06 -12.29 -10.51
N HIS A 465 5.09 -13.07 -10.87
CA HIS A 465 4.96 -14.52 -11.01
C HIS A 465 4.52 -15.15 -9.69
N ILE A 466 5.24 -14.90 -8.59
CA ILE A 466 4.88 -15.41 -7.26
C ILE A 466 3.46 -14.97 -6.87
N PHE A 467 3.10 -13.72 -7.12
CA PHE A 467 1.79 -13.20 -6.76
C PHE A 467 0.65 -13.93 -7.49
N TYR A 468 0.72 -14.05 -8.82
CA TYR A 468 -0.37 -14.63 -9.62
C TYR A 468 -0.40 -16.17 -9.59
N THR A 469 0.72 -16.85 -9.32
CA THR A 469 0.76 -18.33 -9.31
C THR A 469 0.68 -18.94 -7.93
N SER A 470 1.19 -18.25 -6.90
CA SER A 470 1.36 -18.83 -5.56
C SER A 470 0.49 -18.15 -4.50
N TYR A 471 0.36 -16.82 -4.54
CA TYR A 471 -0.35 -16.06 -3.51
C TYR A 471 -1.85 -15.88 -3.81
N LEU A 472 -2.18 -15.22 -4.93
CA LEU A 472 -3.55 -14.82 -5.26
C LEU A 472 -4.52 -16.01 -5.40
N PRO A 473 -4.13 -17.17 -5.99
CA PRO A 473 -4.97 -18.36 -5.99
C PRO A 473 -5.35 -18.86 -4.59
N LYS A 474 -4.45 -18.73 -3.60
CA LYS A 474 -4.73 -19.13 -2.21
C LYS A 474 -5.67 -18.15 -1.50
N VAL A 475 -5.66 -16.87 -1.90
CA VAL A 475 -6.60 -15.87 -1.40
C VAL A 475 -8.00 -16.12 -1.96
N LEU A 476 -8.10 -16.34 -3.28
CA LEU A 476 -9.38 -16.42 -4.00
C LEU A 476 -9.96 -17.83 -4.09
N GLY A 477 -9.21 -18.87 -3.76
CA GLY A 477 -9.66 -20.26 -3.80
C GLY A 477 -10.27 -20.64 -5.15
N ASN A 478 -11.39 -21.35 -5.11
CA ASN A 478 -12.12 -21.76 -6.31
C ASN A 478 -12.66 -20.59 -7.15
N SER A 479 -12.73 -19.37 -6.60
CA SER A 479 -13.18 -18.20 -7.35
C SER A 479 -12.13 -17.67 -8.31
N PHE A 480 -10.85 -18.02 -8.12
CA PHE A 480 -9.73 -17.51 -8.93
C PHE A 480 -9.98 -17.64 -10.44
N GLU A 481 -10.40 -18.81 -10.92
CA GLU A 481 -10.63 -19.03 -12.35
C GLU A 481 -11.75 -18.13 -12.90
N ARG A 482 -12.81 -17.91 -12.11
CA ARG A 482 -13.95 -17.07 -12.49
C ARG A 482 -13.59 -15.58 -12.53
N VAL A 483 -12.88 -15.08 -11.51
CA VAL A 483 -12.68 -13.63 -11.34
C VAL A 483 -11.35 -13.14 -11.92
N ILE A 484 -10.34 -14.00 -12.06
CA ILE A 484 -9.04 -13.70 -12.69
C ILE A 484 -8.91 -14.45 -14.02
N GLY A 485 -9.05 -15.77 -14.00
CA GLY A 485 -8.91 -16.66 -15.15
C GLY A 485 -7.50 -16.67 -15.78
N THR A 486 -7.35 -17.37 -16.90
CA THR A 486 -6.10 -17.40 -17.66
C THR A 486 -5.77 -16.03 -18.28
N TYR A 487 -4.48 -15.73 -18.42
CA TYR A 487 -4.03 -14.52 -19.08
C TYR A 487 -4.23 -14.63 -20.61
N GLN A 488 -4.82 -13.60 -21.21
CA GLN A 488 -5.19 -13.58 -22.63
C GLN A 488 -4.37 -12.57 -23.46
N GLY A 489 -3.33 -11.98 -22.85
CA GLY A 489 -2.54 -10.90 -23.45
C GLY A 489 -2.88 -9.52 -22.89
N TYR A 490 -2.08 -8.53 -23.28
CA TYR A 490 -2.25 -7.14 -22.91
C TYR A 490 -3.49 -6.56 -23.59
N ASP A 491 -4.38 -5.96 -22.80
CA ASP A 491 -5.54 -5.21 -23.26
C ASP A 491 -5.31 -3.72 -23.00
N GLU A 492 -5.07 -2.97 -24.08
CA GLU A 492 -4.90 -1.51 -24.01
C GLU A 492 -6.14 -0.75 -23.53
N ASN A 493 -7.30 -1.41 -23.46
CA ASN A 493 -8.57 -0.87 -22.97
C ASN A 493 -8.86 -1.18 -21.51
N ALA A 494 -8.11 -2.09 -20.88
CA ALA A 494 -8.27 -2.38 -19.46
C ALA A 494 -7.67 -1.25 -18.61
N ASP A 495 -8.52 -0.54 -17.84
CA ASP A 495 -8.05 0.49 -16.91
C ASP A 495 -7.30 -0.12 -15.72
N SER A 496 -5.98 0.06 -15.64
CA SER A 496 -5.15 -0.48 -14.55
C SER A 496 -5.27 0.32 -13.26
N THR A 497 -5.94 1.47 -13.24
CA THR A 497 -6.00 2.35 -12.06
C THR A 497 -6.61 1.63 -10.85
N ILE A 498 -6.01 1.81 -9.67
CA ILE A 498 -6.52 1.21 -8.43
C ILE A 498 -7.88 1.82 -8.07
N ALA A 499 -8.86 0.99 -7.77
CA ALA A 499 -10.18 1.37 -7.31
C ALA A 499 -10.16 1.78 -5.83
N ASN A 500 -10.94 2.79 -5.48
CA ASN A 500 -10.93 3.38 -4.15
C ASN A 500 -11.46 2.38 -3.09
N GLU A 501 -12.53 1.66 -3.40
CA GLU A 501 -13.10 0.60 -2.57
C GLU A 501 -12.15 -0.59 -2.38
N PHE A 502 -11.30 -0.89 -3.37
CA PHE A 502 -10.31 -1.95 -3.27
C PHE A 502 -9.28 -1.64 -2.18
N THR A 503 -8.66 -0.46 -2.22
CA THR A 503 -7.62 -0.06 -1.25
C THR A 503 -8.20 0.32 0.12
N THR A 504 -9.42 0.86 0.14
CA THR A 504 -10.04 1.36 1.36
C THR A 504 -10.74 0.27 2.16
N GLY A 505 -11.28 -0.76 1.49
CA GLY A 505 -12.00 -1.86 2.13
C GLY A 505 -11.41 -3.22 1.77
N ALA A 506 -11.46 -3.60 0.49
CA ALA A 506 -11.34 -5.01 0.10
C ALA A 506 -9.99 -5.63 0.45
N PHE A 507 -8.89 -4.98 0.07
CA PHE A 507 -7.54 -5.51 0.27
C PHE A 507 -6.99 -5.30 1.69
N ARG A 508 -7.83 -4.80 2.61
CA ARG A 508 -7.52 -4.69 4.04
C ARG A 508 -7.89 -5.93 4.85
N PHE A 509 -8.43 -6.98 4.22
CA PHE A 509 -8.74 -8.25 4.89
C PHE A 509 -7.54 -8.84 5.64
N GLY A 510 -6.32 -8.59 5.14
CA GLY A 510 -5.07 -9.01 5.78
C GLY A 510 -4.88 -8.47 7.20
N HIS A 511 -5.54 -7.38 7.58
CA HIS A 511 -5.50 -6.89 8.97
C HIS A 511 -6.07 -7.89 9.97
N GLY A 512 -7.05 -8.70 9.57
CA GLY A 512 -7.55 -9.76 10.44
C GLY A 512 -6.65 -10.99 10.50
N MET A 513 -5.63 -11.09 9.63
CA MET A 513 -4.62 -12.15 9.69
C MET A 513 -3.49 -11.81 10.65
N ILE A 514 -3.48 -10.59 11.22
CA ILE A 514 -2.47 -10.17 12.19
C ILE A 514 -2.66 -10.93 13.51
N GLU A 515 -1.62 -11.62 13.93
CA GLU A 515 -1.58 -12.35 15.19
C GLU A 515 -1.14 -11.46 16.35
N GLU A 516 -1.45 -11.87 17.58
CA GLU A 516 -0.95 -11.17 18.78
C GLU A 516 0.53 -11.47 19.06
N PHE A 517 1.01 -12.64 18.66
CA PHE A 517 2.36 -13.14 18.92
C PHE A 517 2.93 -13.82 17.69
N TYR A 518 4.20 -13.56 17.40
CA TYR A 518 4.93 -14.15 16.28
C TYR A 518 6.15 -14.91 16.77
N ASN A 519 6.31 -16.13 16.26
CA ASN A 519 7.50 -16.95 16.54
C ASN A 519 8.72 -16.43 15.78
N ARG A 520 9.91 -16.63 16.37
CA ARG A 520 11.19 -16.44 15.71
C ARG A 520 12.02 -17.70 15.87
N LEU A 521 12.39 -18.31 14.74
CA LEU A 521 12.96 -19.65 14.73
C LEU A 521 14.43 -19.62 14.31
N ASN A 522 15.26 -20.37 15.02
CA ASN A 522 16.65 -20.62 14.64
C ASN A 522 16.72 -21.60 13.45
N LYS A 523 17.94 -21.86 12.96
CA LYS A 523 18.16 -22.74 11.79
C LYS A 523 17.67 -24.17 11.96
N ASP A 524 17.62 -24.66 13.20
CA ASP A 524 17.23 -26.03 13.57
C ASP A 524 15.71 -26.14 13.83
N GLY A 525 14.94 -25.06 13.60
CA GLY A 525 13.50 -25.01 13.81
C GLY A 525 13.06 -24.78 15.26
N GLY A 526 14.01 -24.63 16.19
CA GLY A 526 13.74 -24.22 17.57
C GLY A 526 13.59 -22.70 17.72
N ASN A 527 13.23 -22.21 18.90
CA ASN A 527 13.20 -20.77 19.17
C ASN A 527 14.63 -20.18 19.22
N ILE A 528 14.78 -18.93 18.79
CA ILE A 528 16.01 -18.16 19.08
C ILE A 528 16.07 -17.76 20.57
N THR A 529 17.25 -17.39 21.06
CA THR A 529 17.46 -17.01 22.47
C THR A 529 16.63 -15.81 22.90
N GLN A 530 16.36 -14.87 21.98
CA GLN A 530 15.50 -13.70 22.22
C GLN A 530 13.99 -14.03 22.18
N GLY A 531 13.60 -15.27 21.90
CA GLY A 531 12.21 -15.72 21.83
C GLY A 531 11.40 -15.11 20.69
N GLY A 532 10.09 -15.38 20.66
CA GLY A 532 9.15 -14.66 19.77
C GLY A 532 8.87 -13.25 20.26
N PHE A 533 7.91 -12.56 19.65
CA PHE A 533 7.54 -11.20 20.02
C PHE A 533 6.03 -10.97 19.91
N PHE A 534 5.48 -10.11 20.78
CA PHE A 534 4.11 -9.63 20.60
C PHE A 534 4.06 -8.64 19.45
N PHE A 535 2.94 -8.58 18.71
CA PHE A 535 2.78 -7.69 17.55
C PHE A 535 3.25 -6.25 17.82
N GLY A 536 2.83 -5.67 18.96
CA GLY A 536 3.23 -4.32 19.36
C GLY A 536 4.74 -4.12 19.51
N ASP A 537 5.49 -5.15 19.88
CA ASP A 537 6.95 -5.11 20.03
C ASP A 537 7.68 -5.19 18.69
N GLY A 538 6.98 -5.56 17.62
CA GLY A 538 7.49 -5.56 16.25
C GLY A 538 7.17 -4.28 15.47
N VAL A 539 6.34 -3.40 16.01
CA VAL A 539 5.87 -2.19 15.33
C VAL A 539 6.84 -1.03 15.52
N PHE A 540 7.37 -0.47 14.42
CA PHE A 540 8.41 0.58 14.45
C PHE A 540 9.70 0.19 15.21
N LYS A 541 10.00 -1.11 15.32
CA LYS A 541 11.17 -1.64 16.06
C LYS A 541 12.18 -2.32 15.14
N SER A 542 12.53 -1.70 14.02
CA SER A 542 13.54 -2.23 13.07
C SER A 542 14.89 -2.54 13.72
N GLY A 543 15.23 -1.93 14.87
CA GLY A 543 16.42 -2.28 15.66
C GLY A 543 16.49 -3.76 16.07
N LYS A 544 15.34 -4.44 16.22
CA LYS A 544 15.30 -5.89 16.52
C LYS A 544 15.94 -6.73 15.41
N ILE A 545 15.79 -6.33 14.15
CA ILE A 545 16.44 -7.03 13.03
C ILE A 545 17.97 -6.93 13.17
N LEU A 546 18.46 -5.76 13.55
CA LEU A 546 19.89 -5.46 13.63
C LEU A 546 20.61 -6.16 14.78
N TRP A 547 19.91 -6.46 15.88
CA TRP A 547 20.50 -7.00 17.12
C TRP A 547 19.99 -8.39 17.52
N GLU A 548 18.85 -8.84 17.01
CA GLU A 548 18.18 -10.07 17.43
C GLU A 548 18.10 -11.12 16.31
N GLY A 549 19.19 -11.25 15.52
CA GLY A 549 19.40 -12.37 14.59
C GLY A 549 19.00 -12.12 13.12
N GLY A 550 18.67 -10.90 12.74
CA GLY A 550 18.40 -10.55 11.34
C GLY A 550 17.01 -10.92 10.84
N ILE A 551 16.89 -11.04 9.52
CA ILE A 551 15.60 -11.34 8.86
C ILE A 551 15.25 -12.83 8.92
N ASP A 552 16.26 -13.70 9.05
CA ASP A 552 16.12 -15.14 8.97
C ASP A 552 15.16 -15.73 10.01
N PRO A 553 15.28 -15.40 11.32
CA PRO A 553 14.36 -15.96 12.32
C PRO A 553 12.91 -15.54 12.12
N ILE A 554 12.71 -14.33 11.59
CA ILE A 554 11.38 -13.77 11.30
C ILE A 554 10.76 -14.51 10.12
N LEU A 555 11.48 -14.61 8.99
CA LEU A 555 11.00 -15.30 7.80
C LEU A 555 10.75 -16.78 8.06
N ARG A 556 11.62 -17.44 8.82
CA ARG A 556 11.45 -18.84 9.25
C ARG A 556 10.23 -18.97 10.18
N GLY A 557 10.07 -18.07 11.14
CA GLY A 557 8.87 -18.02 11.99
C GLY A 557 7.57 -17.89 11.18
N PHE A 558 7.57 -17.06 10.12
CA PHE A 558 6.42 -16.90 9.25
C PHE A 558 6.12 -18.13 8.38
N MET A 559 7.15 -18.83 7.89
CA MET A 559 6.97 -20.05 7.08
C MET A 559 6.41 -21.23 7.88
N PHE A 560 6.78 -21.33 9.16
CA PHE A 560 6.47 -22.50 9.99
C PHE A 560 5.30 -22.28 10.96
N THR A 561 4.73 -21.07 11.03
CA THR A 561 3.56 -20.76 11.85
C THR A 561 2.33 -20.59 10.96
N ARG A 562 1.25 -21.32 11.27
CA ARG A 562 -0.04 -21.19 10.58
C ARG A 562 -0.59 -19.78 10.72
N VAL A 563 -1.22 -19.28 9.67
CA VAL A 563 -1.81 -17.94 9.68
C VAL A 563 -3.19 -17.91 10.30
N LYS A 564 -3.49 -16.84 11.02
CA LYS A 564 -4.85 -16.55 11.48
C LYS A 564 -5.79 -16.25 10.30
N ARG A 565 -7.04 -16.74 10.37
CA ARG A 565 -8.10 -16.41 9.41
C ARG A 565 -8.51 -14.92 9.50
N PRO A 566 -8.82 -14.26 8.38
CA PRO A 566 -9.00 -12.81 8.32
C PRO A 566 -10.30 -12.28 8.96
N HIS A 567 -11.35 -13.07 9.10
CA HIS A 567 -12.71 -12.60 9.45
C HIS A 567 -12.87 -11.86 10.79
N ARG A 568 -11.87 -11.87 11.68
CA ARG A 568 -11.87 -11.13 12.96
C ARG A 568 -10.55 -10.43 13.19
N LEU A 569 -10.54 -9.33 13.95
CA LEU A 569 -9.33 -8.61 14.33
C LEU A 569 -8.96 -8.91 15.79
N THR A 570 -7.66 -9.03 16.06
CA THR A 570 -7.15 -9.32 17.40
C THR A 570 -7.13 -8.05 18.27
N PRO A 571 -7.27 -8.17 19.60
CA PRO A 571 -7.11 -7.05 20.53
C PRO A 571 -5.77 -6.32 20.40
N ALA A 572 -4.70 -7.00 19.98
CA ALA A 572 -3.43 -6.34 19.63
C ALA A 572 -3.60 -5.20 18.60
N THR A 573 -4.53 -5.34 17.65
CA THR A 573 -4.82 -4.34 16.61
C THR A 573 -6.01 -3.43 16.94
N THR A 574 -6.96 -3.88 17.76
CA THR A 574 -8.17 -3.10 18.06
C THR A 574 -8.09 -2.32 19.38
N GLU A 575 -7.21 -2.71 20.30
CA GLU A 575 -7.14 -2.11 21.64
C GLU A 575 -5.79 -1.45 21.95
N LYS A 576 -4.71 -1.91 21.32
CA LYS A 576 -3.33 -1.57 21.73
C LYS A 576 -2.45 -1.05 20.60
N MET A 577 -2.95 -0.91 19.38
CA MET A 577 -2.12 -0.51 18.24
C MET A 577 -1.57 0.90 18.44
N PHE A 578 -0.25 1.09 18.27
CA PHE A 578 0.44 2.36 18.52
C PHE A 578 0.15 2.98 19.89
N GLY A 579 -0.14 2.15 20.90
CA GLY A 579 -0.44 2.58 22.27
C GLY A 579 -1.79 3.25 22.47
N SER A 580 -2.57 3.56 21.41
CA SER A 580 -3.96 4.04 21.57
C SER A 580 -4.84 4.12 20.31
N THR A 581 -4.62 3.24 19.34
CA THR A 581 -5.36 3.20 18.08
C THR A 581 -6.11 1.88 17.95
N ASP A 582 -7.26 1.93 17.26
CA ASP A 582 -8.03 0.76 16.84
C ASP A 582 -8.04 0.68 15.31
N LEU A 583 -7.33 -0.30 14.75
CA LEU A 583 -7.21 -0.47 13.30
C LEU A 583 -8.54 -0.82 12.63
N GLY A 584 -9.38 -1.60 13.29
CA GLY A 584 -10.69 -1.98 12.76
C GLY A 584 -11.62 -0.77 12.65
N SER A 585 -11.67 0.03 13.71
CA SER A 585 -12.37 1.32 13.72
C SER A 585 -11.85 2.27 12.63
N LEU A 586 -10.52 2.34 12.46
CA LEU A 586 -9.92 3.16 11.40
C LEU A 586 -10.30 2.70 9.99
N ASN A 587 -10.38 1.39 9.73
CA ASN A 587 -10.77 0.89 8.41
C ASN A 587 -12.22 1.28 8.07
N ILE A 588 -13.13 1.12 9.03
CA ILE A 588 -14.54 1.51 8.89
C ILE A 588 -14.64 3.02 8.64
N GLN A 589 -14.00 3.82 9.50
CA GLN A 589 -14.03 5.28 9.39
C GLN A 589 -13.37 5.77 8.09
N ARG A 590 -12.33 5.10 7.60
CA ARG A 590 -11.69 5.43 6.31
C ARG A 590 -12.61 5.13 5.12
N GLY A 591 -13.41 4.06 5.18
CA GLY A 591 -14.47 3.80 4.21
C GLY A 591 -15.46 4.97 4.11
N ARG A 592 -15.89 5.48 5.27
CA ARG A 592 -16.78 6.64 5.36
C ARG A 592 -16.12 7.92 4.86
N ASP A 593 -14.83 8.14 5.16
CA ASP A 593 -14.03 9.29 4.68
C ASP A 593 -13.87 9.34 3.16
N HIS A 594 -13.75 8.17 2.55
CA HIS A 594 -13.58 8.03 1.10
C HIS A 594 -14.93 7.98 0.38
N GLY A 595 -16.05 8.04 1.10
CA GLY A 595 -17.39 7.97 0.52
C GLY A 595 -17.66 6.62 -0.16
N ILE A 596 -17.16 5.52 0.42
CA ILE A 596 -17.38 4.18 -0.11
C ILE A 596 -18.83 3.75 0.15
N PRO A 597 -19.54 3.23 -0.86
CA PRO A 597 -20.90 2.73 -0.67
C PRO A 597 -21.01 1.64 0.40
N GLY A 598 -22.23 1.47 0.92
CA GLY A 598 -22.56 0.36 1.82
C GLY A 598 -22.32 -1.01 1.18
N TYR A 599 -22.16 -2.02 2.02
CA TYR A 599 -21.94 -3.42 1.64
C TYR A 599 -23.01 -3.94 0.66
N ASN A 600 -24.28 -3.54 0.85
CA ASN A 600 -25.39 -3.98 -0.01
C ASN A 600 -25.24 -3.52 -1.48
N THR A 601 -24.57 -2.39 -1.72
CA THR A 601 -24.29 -1.90 -3.08
C THR A 601 -23.16 -2.66 -3.74
N ILE A 602 -22.09 -2.94 -2.99
CA ILE A 602 -20.92 -3.62 -3.55
C ILE A 602 -21.21 -5.11 -3.78
N ARG A 603 -21.99 -5.76 -2.90
CA ARG A 603 -22.43 -7.14 -3.15
C ARG A 603 -23.29 -7.25 -4.41
N ALA A 604 -24.14 -6.26 -4.68
CA ALA A 604 -24.98 -6.21 -5.88
C ALA A 604 -24.15 -6.06 -7.15
N PHE A 605 -23.12 -5.21 -7.12
CA PHE A 605 -22.13 -5.13 -8.20
C PHE A 605 -21.44 -6.48 -8.46
N CYS A 606 -21.20 -7.26 -7.41
CA CYS A 606 -20.64 -8.60 -7.50
C CYS A 606 -21.64 -9.68 -7.92
N GLY A 607 -22.85 -9.30 -8.35
CA GLY A 607 -23.89 -10.21 -8.83
C GLY A 607 -24.69 -10.90 -7.73
N LEU A 608 -24.55 -10.48 -6.47
CA LEU A 608 -25.35 -11.00 -5.36
C LEU A 608 -26.67 -10.22 -5.24
N PRO A 609 -27.76 -10.86 -4.78
CA PRO A 609 -29.01 -10.14 -4.51
C PRO A 609 -28.80 -9.04 -3.47
N ARG A 610 -29.49 -7.90 -3.66
CA ARG A 610 -29.60 -6.90 -2.59
C ARG A 610 -30.42 -7.47 -1.44
N ALA A 611 -29.92 -7.31 -0.22
CA ALA A 611 -30.65 -7.65 1.00
C ALA A 611 -31.71 -6.57 1.30
N ASN A 612 -32.95 -6.99 1.57
CA ASN A 612 -34.00 -6.14 2.12
C ASN A 612 -34.11 -6.30 3.64
N SER A 613 -33.59 -7.40 4.19
CA SER A 613 -33.49 -7.69 5.62
C SER A 613 -32.10 -8.21 5.99
N PHE A 614 -31.73 -8.15 7.27
CA PHE A 614 -30.46 -8.73 7.74
C PHE A 614 -30.40 -10.25 7.57
N GLU A 615 -31.56 -10.94 7.55
CA GLU A 615 -31.61 -12.38 7.30
C GLU A 615 -31.21 -12.72 5.86
N ASP A 616 -31.48 -11.83 4.90
CA ASP A 616 -31.14 -12.00 3.48
C ASP A 616 -29.61 -12.03 3.23
N PHE A 617 -28.80 -11.63 4.22
CA PHE A 617 -27.34 -11.86 4.17
C PHE A 617 -26.97 -13.33 4.40
N GLY A 618 -27.94 -14.22 4.68
CA GLY A 618 -27.71 -15.62 5.00
C GLY A 618 -27.20 -16.49 3.84
N ASP A 619 -27.11 -15.94 2.63
CA ASP A 619 -26.47 -16.56 1.48
C ASP A 619 -24.94 -16.52 1.56
N MET A 620 -24.37 -15.50 2.21
CA MET A 620 -22.92 -15.33 2.37
C MET A 620 -22.44 -15.25 3.83
N ILE A 621 -23.31 -14.87 4.77
CA ILE A 621 -23.04 -14.81 6.22
C ILE A 621 -23.90 -15.90 6.89
N LEU A 622 -23.38 -17.13 6.91
CA LEU A 622 -24.17 -18.31 7.26
C LEU A 622 -24.60 -18.28 8.74
N ASP A 623 -23.72 -17.81 9.62
CA ASP A 623 -23.97 -17.73 11.06
C ASP A 623 -25.07 -16.69 11.38
N LYS A 624 -26.20 -17.19 11.88
CA LYS A 624 -27.36 -16.39 12.32
C LYS A 624 -27.01 -15.39 13.41
N ASN A 625 -26.06 -15.69 14.29
CA ASN A 625 -25.66 -14.77 15.37
C ASN A 625 -24.97 -13.53 14.81
N LEU A 626 -24.26 -13.65 13.68
CA LEU A 626 -23.63 -12.51 13.02
C LEU A 626 -24.66 -11.62 12.36
N ARG A 627 -25.66 -12.22 11.69
CA ARG A 627 -26.79 -11.48 11.11
C ARG A 627 -27.62 -10.80 12.19
N PHE A 628 -27.86 -11.48 13.31
CA PHE A 628 -28.49 -10.88 14.48
C PHE A 628 -27.65 -9.72 15.04
N GLY A 629 -26.34 -9.89 15.17
CA GLY A 629 -25.42 -8.83 15.60
C GLY A 629 -25.48 -7.59 14.69
N LEU A 630 -25.53 -7.79 13.37
CA LEU A 630 -25.74 -6.70 12.41
C LEU A 630 -27.08 -5.99 12.67
N SER A 631 -28.18 -6.74 12.86
CA SER A 631 -29.51 -6.15 13.13
C SER A 631 -29.61 -5.39 14.45
N LYS A 632 -28.70 -5.65 15.39
CA LYS A 632 -28.62 -4.92 16.66
C LYS A 632 -27.76 -3.67 16.58
N ASN A 633 -26.91 -3.56 15.56
CA ASN A 633 -25.92 -2.50 15.44
C ASN A 633 -26.23 -1.51 14.31
N TYR A 634 -26.83 -1.98 13.22
CA TYR A 634 -27.24 -1.18 12.09
C TYR A 634 -28.77 -1.14 12.00
N ASN A 635 -29.32 0.00 11.58
CA ASN A 635 -30.76 0.19 11.40
C ASN A 635 -31.28 -0.48 10.11
N SER A 636 -30.46 -0.48 9.05
CA SER A 636 -30.80 -1.02 7.74
C SER A 636 -29.64 -1.85 7.16
N PRO A 637 -29.93 -2.91 6.37
CA PRO A 637 -28.91 -3.61 5.57
C PRO A 637 -28.13 -2.68 4.62
N GLU A 638 -28.75 -1.59 4.18
CA GLU A 638 -28.13 -0.57 3.32
C GLU A 638 -26.98 0.20 4.00
N ASP A 639 -27.05 0.30 5.33
CA ASP A 639 -26.13 1.10 6.14
C ASP A 639 -24.89 0.32 6.58
N VAL A 640 -24.85 -1.00 6.35
CA VAL A 640 -23.70 -1.83 6.71
C VAL A 640 -22.46 -1.35 5.95
N ASP A 641 -21.43 -0.91 6.68
CA ASP A 641 -20.18 -0.46 6.06
C ASP A 641 -19.56 -1.60 5.24
N PHE A 642 -19.02 -1.29 4.05
CA PHE A 642 -18.43 -2.29 3.16
C PHE A 642 -17.44 -3.22 3.88
N TYR A 643 -16.49 -2.64 4.61
CA TYR A 643 -15.48 -3.41 5.35
C TYR A 643 -16.11 -4.34 6.41
N VAL A 644 -17.19 -3.93 7.07
CA VAL A 644 -17.84 -4.78 8.08
C VAL A 644 -18.54 -5.95 7.42
N GLY A 645 -19.43 -5.69 6.46
CA GLY A 645 -20.19 -6.77 5.80
C GLY A 645 -19.29 -7.77 5.08
N ALA A 646 -18.27 -7.28 4.36
CA ALA A 646 -17.38 -8.11 3.59
C ALA A 646 -16.44 -8.98 4.45
N MET A 647 -16.09 -8.55 5.67
CA MET A 647 -15.28 -9.34 6.61
C MET A 647 -16.08 -10.42 7.35
N LEU A 648 -17.42 -10.33 7.34
CA LEU A 648 -18.31 -11.28 7.99
C LEU A 648 -18.76 -12.42 7.07
N GLU A 649 -18.57 -12.30 5.76
CA GLU A 649 -18.87 -13.37 4.81
C GLU A 649 -18.03 -14.62 5.11
N ASP A 650 -18.61 -15.79 4.97
CA ASP A 650 -17.88 -17.05 4.99
C ASP A 650 -16.93 -17.15 3.79
N PRO A 651 -15.72 -17.71 3.96
CA PRO A 651 -14.74 -17.76 2.89
C PRO A 651 -15.18 -18.70 1.76
N VAL A 652 -14.84 -18.34 0.53
CA VAL A 652 -15.00 -19.23 -0.62
C VAL A 652 -14.16 -20.50 -0.45
N VAL A 653 -14.58 -21.59 -1.10
CA VAL A 653 -13.91 -22.89 -0.94
C VAL A 653 -12.44 -22.81 -1.35
N GLY A 654 -11.55 -23.15 -0.42
CA GLY A 654 -10.09 -23.11 -0.62
C GLY A 654 -9.47 -21.71 -0.57
N GLY A 655 -10.28 -20.66 -0.39
CA GLY A 655 -9.84 -19.27 -0.29
C GLY A 655 -9.78 -18.76 1.15
N LEU A 656 -9.31 -17.52 1.30
CA LEU A 656 -9.22 -16.82 2.58
C LEU A 656 -10.36 -15.83 2.81
N VAL A 657 -11.05 -15.41 1.75
CA VAL A 657 -12.03 -14.32 1.78
C VAL A 657 -13.38 -14.74 1.22
N GLY A 658 -14.44 -14.03 1.59
CA GLY A 658 -15.79 -14.25 1.08
C GLY A 658 -15.98 -13.88 -0.39
N THR A 659 -17.20 -14.09 -0.90
CA THR A 659 -17.55 -13.88 -2.31
C THR A 659 -17.41 -12.42 -2.75
N THR A 660 -17.85 -11.46 -1.94
CA THR A 660 -17.79 -10.03 -2.28
C THR A 660 -16.34 -9.55 -2.31
N LEU A 661 -15.53 -9.94 -1.33
CA LEU A 661 -14.09 -9.65 -1.34
C LEU A 661 -13.39 -10.31 -2.52
N SER A 662 -13.70 -11.58 -2.82
CA SER A 662 -13.13 -12.30 -3.96
C SER A 662 -13.43 -11.59 -5.28
N CYS A 663 -14.65 -11.10 -5.45
CA CYS A 663 -15.07 -10.31 -6.60
C CYS A 663 -14.27 -9.01 -6.74
N VAL A 664 -14.22 -8.16 -5.71
CA VAL A 664 -13.53 -6.85 -5.78
C VAL A 664 -12.02 -7.02 -5.94
N ILE A 665 -11.42 -7.99 -5.25
CA ILE A 665 -9.98 -8.29 -5.38
C ILE A 665 -9.69 -8.86 -6.77
N GLY A 666 -10.53 -9.78 -7.25
CA GLY A 666 -10.40 -10.38 -8.58
C GLY A 666 -10.53 -9.36 -9.71
N GLU A 667 -11.55 -8.52 -9.64
CA GLU A 667 -11.79 -7.39 -10.55
C GLU A 667 -10.53 -6.52 -10.68
N GLN A 668 -10.00 -6.06 -9.54
CA GLN A 668 -8.84 -5.16 -9.51
C GLN A 668 -7.59 -5.80 -10.11
N PHE A 669 -7.25 -7.02 -9.70
CA PHE A 669 -6.03 -7.70 -10.16
C PHE A 669 -6.15 -8.22 -11.59
N LYS A 670 -7.35 -8.53 -12.07
CA LYS A 670 -7.56 -8.84 -13.49
C LYS A 670 -7.28 -7.62 -14.36
N ARG A 671 -7.80 -6.45 -13.98
CA ARG A 671 -7.54 -5.20 -14.71
C ARG A 671 -6.07 -4.81 -14.68
N THR A 672 -5.42 -4.83 -13.51
CA THR A 672 -3.99 -4.47 -13.43
C THR A 672 -3.08 -5.49 -14.11
N ARG A 673 -3.43 -6.78 -14.16
CA ARG A 673 -2.71 -7.76 -14.97
C ARG A 673 -2.87 -7.50 -16.47
N ASN A 674 -4.11 -7.36 -16.92
CA ASN A 674 -4.42 -7.29 -18.35
C ASN A 674 -4.06 -5.93 -18.93
N GLY A 675 -4.20 -4.85 -18.18
CA GLY A 675 -3.85 -3.49 -18.57
C GLY A 675 -2.39 -3.11 -18.29
N ASP A 676 -1.54 -4.05 -17.84
CA ASP A 676 -0.11 -3.84 -17.68
C ASP A 676 0.63 -4.33 -18.93
N ARG A 677 1.08 -3.39 -19.77
CA ARG A 677 1.86 -3.71 -20.97
C ARG A 677 3.16 -4.45 -20.64
N PHE A 678 3.68 -4.25 -19.44
CA PHE A 678 4.92 -4.87 -18.98
C PHE A 678 4.67 -6.12 -18.11
N TYR A 679 3.43 -6.63 -18.04
CA TYR A 679 3.14 -7.88 -17.35
C TYR A 679 4.10 -8.96 -17.86
N TYR A 680 4.68 -9.74 -16.95
CA TYR A 680 5.85 -10.56 -17.29
C TYR A 680 5.60 -11.62 -18.38
N GLU A 681 4.33 -12.03 -18.60
CA GLU A 681 3.95 -12.96 -19.67
C GLU A 681 3.55 -12.26 -20.99
N ASN A 682 3.49 -10.94 -21.03
CA ASN A 682 3.14 -10.23 -22.26
C ASN A 682 4.27 -10.42 -23.31
N PRO A 683 3.95 -10.87 -24.53
CA PRO A 683 4.94 -11.05 -25.59
C PRO A 683 5.76 -9.77 -25.84
N GLY A 684 7.06 -9.95 -26.02
CA GLY A 684 8.01 -8.86 -26.29
C GLY A 684 8.60 -8.21 -25.04
N ILE A 685 8.10 -8.50 -23.84
CA ILE A 685 8.71 -8.00 -22.59
C ILE A 685 9.96 -8.80 -22.22
N PHE A 686 9.88 -10.13 -22.31
CA PHE A 686 11.01 -11.04 -22.18
C PHE A 686 11.06 -11.94 -23.41
N THR A 687 12.26 -12.41 -23.77
CA THR A 687 12.40 -13.46 -24.77
C THR A 687 11.78 -14.77 -24.24
N PRO A 688 11.36 -15.71 -25.09
CA PRO A 688 10.82 -17.00 -24.63
C PRO A 688 11.77 -17.74 -23.66
N ARG A 689 13.09 -17.65 -23.92
CA ARG A 689 14.12 -18.21 -23.03
C ARG A 689 14.13 -17.52 -21.67
N GLN A 690 14.11 -16.20 -21.64
CA GLN A 690 14.07 -15.42 -20.40
C GLN A 690 12.80 -15.70 -19.60
N LEU A 691 11.63 -15.76 -20.27
CA LEU A 691 10.36 -16.05 -19.62
C LEU A 691 10.34 -17.45 -18.99
N ALA A 692 10.90 -18.45 -19.67
CA ALA A 692 11.04 -19.80 -19.11
C ALA A 692 11.88 -19.82 -17.83
N GLU A 693 12.92 -18.99 -17.74
CA GLU A 693 13.75 -18.87 -16.54
C GLU A 693 13.02 -18.13 -15.40
N ILE A 694 12.26 -17.08 -15.69
CA ILE A 694 11.44 -16.36 -14.69
C ILE A 694 10.38 -17.28 -14.08
N LYS A 695 9.74 -18.13 -14.90
CA LYS A 695 8.70 -19.07 -14.44
C LYS A 695 9.21 -20.18 -13.52
N LYS A 696 10.53 -20.29 -13.31
CA LYS A 696 11.14 -21.18 -12.29
C LYS A 696 11.14 -20.55 -10.89
N THR A 697 10.89 -19.26 -10.76
CA THR A 697 10.98 -18.56 -9.47
C THR A 697 9.90 -19.03 -8.50
N SER A 698 10.32 -19.38 -7.28
CA SER A 698 9.43 -19.54 -6.12
C SER A 698 9.85 -18.59 -5.01
N PHE A 699 8.91 -18.21 -4.14
CA PHE A 699 9.25 -17.36 -3.00
C PHE A 699 10.19 -18.08 -2.01
N ALA A 700 10.04 -19.41 -1.87
CA ALA A 700 10.96 -20.25 -1.12
C ALA A 700 12.40 -20.12 -1.64
N LYS A 701 12.59 -20.10 -2.97
CA LYS A 701 13.91 -19.92 -3.57
C LYS A 701 14.48 -18.52 -3.31
N VAL A 702 13.66 -17.48 -3.42
CA VAL A 702 14.09 -16.10 -3.12
C VAL A 702 14.57 -15.99 -1.68
N ILE A 703 13.85 -16.59 -0.73
CA ILE A 703 14.26 -16.67 0.69
C ILE A 703 15.59 -17.43 0.83
N CYS A 704 15.70 -18.65 0.29
CA CYS A 704 16.94 -19.44 0.33
C CYS A 704 18.16 -18.70 -0.22
N THR A 705 17.96 -17.90 -1.27
CA THR A 705 19.07 -17.28 -2.01
C THR A 705 19.56 -15.99 -1.34
N ASN A 706 18.70 -15.33 -0.55
CA ASN A 706 18.96 -13.99 0.00
C ASN A 706 18.90 -13.91 1.53
N GLY A 707 18.47 -14.98 2.21
CA GLY A 707 18.63 -15.16 3.64
C GLY A 707 20.06 -15.58 4.00
N ASP A 708 20.46 -15.35 5.24
CA ASP A 708 21.85 -15.50 5.68
C ASP A 708 22.18 -16.96 6.09
N SER A 709 21.17 -17.77 6.44
CA SER A 709 21.31 -19.13 6.96
C SER A 709 20.06 -19.96 6.71
N PHE A 710 19.77 -20.30 5.45
CA PHE A 710 18.69 -21.22 5.05
C PHE A 710 19.25 -22.46 4.32
N ASP A 711 19.14 -23.63 4.95
CA ASP A 711 19.51 -24.92 4.33
C ASP A 711 18.29 -25.67 3.78
N THR A 712 17.17 -25.57 4.50
CA THR A 712 15.90 -26.20 4.16
C THR A 712 14.74 -25.23 4.33
N VAL A 713 13.72 -25.40 3.49
CA VAL A 713 12.50 -24.59 3.47
C VAL A 713 11.31 -25.44 3.04
N PRO A 714 10.07 -25.05 3.38
CA PRO A 714 8.88 -25.55 2.70
C PRO A 714 8.97 -25.33 1.19
N GLU A 715 8.62 -26.34 0.39
CA GLU A 715 8.64 -26.24 -1.08
C GLU A 715 7.75 -25.09 -1.58
N ASP A 716 6.51 -25.03 -1.11
CA ASP A 716 5.65 -23.84 -1.23
C ASP A 716 5.77 -23.00 0.04
N ALA A 717 6.43 -21.85 -0.07
CA ALA A 717 6.67 -20.95 1.05
C ALA A 717 5.38 -20.48 1.75
N PHE A 718 4.20 -20.55 1.13
CA PHE A 718 2.95 -20.11 1.74
C PHE A 718 2.18 -21.22 2.49
N LEU A 719 2.66 -22.46 2.40
CA LEU A 719 2.05 -23.60 3.09
C LEU A 719 2.78 -23.89 4.41
N ALA A 720 2.01 -24.09 5.48
CA ALA A 720 2.54 -24.54 6.76
C ALA A 720 2.76 -26.07 6.71
N PRO A 721 3.90 -26.60 7.19
CA PRO A 721 4.05 -28.03 7.42
C PRO A 721 2.97 -28.55 8.40
N PRO A 722 2.40 -29.76 8.19
CA PRO A 722 2.78 -30.79 7.23
C PRO A 722 2.14 -30.65 5.84
N GLY A 723 1.48 -29.53 5.52
CA GLY A 723 0.76 -29.32 4.25
C GLY A 723 1.65 -29.20 3.01
N THR A 724 2.98 -29.19 3.17
CA THR A 724 3.98 -29.15 2.11
C THR A 724 5.26 -29.88 2.57
N PRO A 725 6.00 -30.54 1.66
CA PRO A 725 7.32 -31.09 1.98
C PRO A 725 8.32 -30.01 2.38
N ILE A 726 9.25 -30.36 3.27
CA ILE A 726 10.44 -29.56 3.55
C ILE A 726 11.56 -30.09 2.64
N VAL A 727 12.15 -29.21 1.85
CA VAL A 727 13.16 -29.53 0.84
C VAL A 727 14.45 -28.77 1.09
N SER A 728 15.56 -29.26 0.56
CA SER A 728 16.82 -28.51 0.57
C SER A 728 16.75 -27.32 -0.39
N CYS A 729 17.32 -26.18 0.01
CA CYS A 729 17.44 -25.00 -0.85
C CYS A 729 18.17 -25.27 -2.20
N SER A 730 18.99 -26.33 -2.25
CA SER A 730 19.68 -26.79 -3.46
C SER A 730 18.76 -27.48 -4.47
N GLN A 731 17.66 -28.09 -4.01
CA GLN A 731 16.68 -28.79 -4.84
C GLN A 731 15.72 -27.82 -5.54
N LEU A 732 15.55 -26.62 -4.98
CA LEU A 732 14.67 -25.61 -5.56
C LEU A 732 15.27 -25.03 -6.86
N PRO A 733 14.49 -24.96 -7.96
CA PRO A 733 14.92 -24.40 -9.24
C PRO A 733 15.53 -23.01 -9.07
N THR A 734 16.59 -22.73 -9.83
CA THR A 734 17.25 -21.41 -9.84
C THR A 734 17.10 -20.80 -11.22
N ILE A 735 16.82 -19.50 -11.26
CA ILE A 735 16.84 -18.73 -12.51
C ILE A 735 18.25 -18.77 -13.12
N ASP A 736 18.37 -19.21 -14.37
CA ASP A 736 19.61 -19.11 -15.13
C ASP A 736 19.70 -17.76 -15.85
N LEU A 737 20.50 -16.85 -15.29
CA LEU A 737 20.69 -15.51 -15.86
C LEU A 737 21.52 -15.53 -17.17
N SER A 738 22.07 -16.67 -17.59
CA SER A 738 22.72 -16.79 -18.91
C SER A 738 21.77 -16.46 -20.08
N ALA A 739 20.45 -16.52 -19.86
CA ALA A 739 19.44 -16.10 -20.81
C ALA A 739 19.41 -14.57 -21.09
N TRP A 740 20.13 -13.77 -20.29
CA TRP A 740 20.33 -12.32 -20.47
C TRP A 740 21.72 -11.96 -20.99
N LYS A 741 22.54 -12.95 -21.37
CA LYS A 741 23.86 -12.69 -21.93
C LYS A 741 23.73 -12.11 -23.35
N GLU A 742 24.42 -11.00 -23.60
CA GLU A 742 24.55 -10.33 -24.89
C GLU A 742 25.99 -10.42 -25.41
#